data_AF-W4PDA8-F1
#
_entry.id   AF-W4PDA8-F1
#
_cell.length_a   1.000
_cell.length_b   1.000
_cell.length_c   1.000
_cell.angle_alpha   90.00
_cell.angle_beta   90.00
_cell.angle_gamma   90.00
#
_symmetry.space_group_name_H-M   'P 1'
#
loop_
_entity.id
_entity.type
_entity.pdbx_description
1 polymer ?
#
loop_
_entity_poly.entity_id
_entity_poly.type
_entity_poly.pdbx_seq_one_letter_code
_entity_poly.pdbx_strand_id
1 'polypeptide(L)'
;MAWKVYDKTGNTVRCTLKGLEYNGTWMGACFVVCSLKSAVPVPFEIGDYVIYRGEKFEINYDPTALKKAARKTSGEAFVYDNIKFNWAGDELTRCDFLDYVRSDNRIHFTSLPKFRFFASSIQDLADRIQVNLDRIYTGAQKWTVAVHPEYVSTTNVNIDINNIKVWGALELLNSKFGANFVIRGRTITIGTAGIAVDKVFGYGRGSGLYEIQRTADTEQQIITRLRAYGSTRNMPNRYYNKQSNSSLANYLPNNMAVENLMLPDFPKITLDPYIDSKNIEALGIREASVYFDGTGDLEEIYPSMEGMTSGQLKSAGISVSLDVGDNGNLDEIAAAEQLTDDGTMDGLQNGQDIPPFTIKLKDVGFDINDYLTSETATISMKDGMCGGREFEITKCKKEGNKYVLTCNRVLDDGLKLYFPYKDYNIKAGDKFVLLNIDMPDVYIQAASQRLLAAAKEYLAKNDYVRYSYEPKVDDIFMARQHDEAVARGEASIHDTLKEGDLMLFSDEDLGINGNIIIDTLIIKEGEDIIPKYTITLREEKKVGSIEKIQNQIDSIIGGGQGIGGLNTEQVQSIVRALGKRFFLSRQGDDTAEGLITFLKGLTSEGKITSKDFIEALKGIHIGENGSGVEVLPDGTTQAVVDRLYVKVKAYFETLEIRKKTHVGGEQILSPAGMKCIRVEEHEGYYRCFFLARQDGIEIHNEFTPGTLAISKEDNINEGASSGATNRYYWRKVVAVGRDYIDLSKTHCDQDSNAPAAGDDIVGLGHETDIARQGAIVLSSVSEKAPSITFYAGINSYSLLHKEIIELGYDKVTGKPYQRIYGDFYAGARDKSTYMEYTPEGGVKIRGIVNIGNGSTGASNLTDLPQEVEKIIPPVWDIYAVNVIEGAPVDVNTNQKLAELGDGAVDLRAKFVRNGQDVTEVMKRSTLRLYEFKRINPLGHDDNNLSDEDWYEANKGKDVYRLTPGDVMWACNLVAVFDEDILENEYKKLK
;
A
#
# COMPACT_ATOMS: atom_id res chain seq x y z
N MET A 1 -28.37 17.49 -46.94
CA MET A 1 -29.57 17.58 -46.08
C MET A 1 -29.50 18.86 -45.25
N ALA A 2 -30.58 19.26 -44.57
CA ALA A 2 -30.56 20.43 -43.67
C ALA A 2 -31.48 20.17 -42.47
N TRP A 3 -31.05 20.54 -41.27
CA TRP A 3 -31.79 20.31 -40.03
C TRP A 3 -32.32 21.63 -39.48
N LYS A 4 -33.49 21.58 -38.86
CA LYS A 4 -34.11 22.76 -38.25
C LYS A 4 -33.94 22.67 -36.74
N VAL A 5 -33.47 23.75 -36.13
CA VAL A 5 -33.52 23.92 -34.68
C VAL A 5 -34.84 24.59 -34.35
N TYR A 6 -35.65 23.94 -33.54
CA TYR A 6 -36.92 24.46 -33.06
C TYR A 6 -36.76 25.06 -31.67
N ASP A 7 -37.63 26.00 -31.34
CA ASP A 7 -37.78 26.46 -29.97
C ASP A 7 -38.32 25.33 -29.08
N LYS A 8 -38.21 25.49 -27.75
CA LYS A 8 -38.72 24.49 -26.78
C LYS A 8 -40.19 24.09 -26.98
N THR A 9 -41.01 24.93 -27.61
CA THR A 9 -42.42 24.64 -27.90
C THR A 9 -42.63 23.86 -29.20
N GLY A 10 -41.63 23.81 -30.08
CA GLY A 10 -41.70 23.18 -31.40
C GLY A 10 -42.39 24.02 -32.48
N ASN A 11 -42.84 25.23 -32.15
CA ASN A 11 -43.65 26.06 -33.05
C ASN A 11 -42.82 27.00 -33.91
N THR A 12 -41.60 27.35 -33.48
CA THR A 12 -40.75 28.34 -34.13
C THR A 12 -39.41 27.74 -34.52
N VAL A 13 -39.00 27.91 -35.78
CA VAL A 13 -37.65 27.54 -36.22
C VAL A 13 -36.68 28.68 -35.87
N ARG A 14 -35.69 28.39 -35.01
CA ARG A 14 -34.63 29.33 -34.60
C ARG A 14 -33.59 29.52 -35.69
N CYS A 15 -33.13 28.42 -36.28
CA CYS A 15 -32.14 28.42 -37.36
C CYS A 15 -32.19 27.12 -38.16
N THR A 16 -31.42 27.07 -39.25
CA THR A 16 -31.23 25.87 -40.08
C THR A 16 -29.75 25.51 -40.09
N LEU A 17 -29.45 24.28 -39.69
CA LEU A 17 -28.11 23.70 -39.67
C LEU A 17 -27.82 23.05 -41.02
N LYS A 18 -26.61 23.28 -41.52
CA LYS A 18 -26.12 22.68 -42.78
C LYS A 18 -25.27 21.44 -42.54
N GLY A 19 -24.73 21.28 -41.34
CA GLY A 19 -23.98 20.11 -40.91
C GLY A 19 -24.07 19.94 -39.40
N LEU A 20 -23.90 18.70 -38.96
CA LEU A 20 -23.87 18.30 -37.56
C LEU A 20 -23.01 17.05 -37.37
N GLU A 21 -22.65 16.79 -36.12
CA GLU A 21 -21.90 15.61 -35.69
C GLU A 21 -22.62 14.93 -34.53
N TYR A 22 -23.06 13.70 -34.73
CA TYR A 22 -23.55 12.83 -33.67
C TYR A 22 -22.38 12.18 -32.94
N ASN A 23 -22.46 12.12 -31.62
CA ASN A 23 -21.51 11.46 -30.74
C ASN A 23 -22.28 10.60 -29.73
N GLY A 24 -22.09 9.29 -29.78
CA GLY A 24 -22.70 8.32 -28.87
C GLY A 24 -21.68 7.34 -28.30
N THR A 25 -21.76 7.10 -27.00
CA THR A 25 -20.94 6.12 -26.29
C THR A 25 -21.84 5.18 -25.47
N TRP A 26 -21.66 3.87 -25.63
CA TRP A 26 -22.43 2.85 -24.92
C TRP A 26 -22.27 3.00 -23.40
N MET A 27 -23.39 3.01 -22.68
CA MET A 27 -23.47 3.32 -21.25
C MET A 27 -22.74 4.64 -20.90
N GLY A 28 -22.77 5.61 -21.81
CA GLY A 28 -22.03 6.86 -21.73
C GLY A 28 -22.79 8.06 -22.31
N ALA A 29 -22.05 9.05 -22.79
CA ALA A 29 -22.62 10.28 -23.31
C ALA A 29 -23.24 10.08 -24.71
N CYS A 30 -24.33 10.79 -24.99
CA CYS A 30 -24.97 10.84 -26.30
C CYS A 30 -25.44 12.27 -26.58
N PHE A 31 -24.98 12.85 -27.69
CA PHE A 31 -25.26 14.24 -28.04
C PHE A 31 -25.00 14.53 -29.52
N VAL A 32 -25.53 15.65 -30.01
CA VAL A 32 -25.24 16.22 -31.32
C VAL A 32 -24.51 17.54 -31.15
N VAL A 33 -23.44 17.77 -31.92
CA VAL A 33 -22.71 19.04 -31.98
C VAL A 33 -22.88 19.68 -33.35
N CYS A 34 -22.97 21.00 -33.39
CA CYS A 34 -22.90 21.75 -34.65
C CYS A 34 -22.26 23.13 -34.46
N SER A 35 -21.80 23.71 -35.57
CA SER A 35 -21.37 25.10 -35.63
C SER A 35 -22.21 25.88 -36.64
N LEU A 36 -22.55 27.12 -36.31
CA LEU A 36 -23.45 27.97 -37.09
C LEU A 36 -22.87 29.37 -37.27
N LYS A 37 -23.01 29.90 -38.48
CA LYS A 37 -22.72 31.28 -38.82
C LYS A 37 -24.01 31.99 -39.23
N SER A 38 -24.24 33.19 -38.69
CA SER A 38 -25.47 33.95 -38.92
C SER A 38 -25.22 35.45 -39.10
N ALA A 39 -26.03 36.08 -39.95
CA ALA A 39 -26.03 37.53 -40.15
C ALA A 39 -26.72 38.30 -39.00
N VAL A 40 -27.50 37.60 -38.17
CA VAL A 40 -28.23 38.16 -37.02
C VAL A 40 -28.03 37.27 -35.79
N PRO A 41 -28.09 37.82 -34.56
CA PRO A 41 -28.05 36.99 -33.36
C PRO A 41 -29.20 35.97 -33.39
N VAL A 42 -28.89 34.70 -33.16
CA VAL A 42 -29.87 33.64 -32.97
C VAL A 42 -30.24 33.60 -31.48
N PRO A 43 -31.53 33.75 -31.13
CA PRO A 43 -31.98 33.75 -29.74
C PRO A 43 -32.17 32.31 -29.26
N PHE A 44 -31.07 31.61 -29.00
CA PHE A 44 -31.12 30.28 -28.38
C PHE A 44 -31.64 30.37 -26.95
N GLU A 45 -32.44 29.38 -26.54
CA GLU A 45 -32.89 29.20 -25.16
C GLU A 45 -32.67 27.74 -24.71
N ILE A 46 -32.58 27.55 -23.38
CA ILE A 46 -32.61 26.20 -22.79
C ILE A 46 -33.93 25.51 -23.19
N GLY A 47 -33.81 24.29 -23.71
CA GLY A 47 -34.90 23.48 -24.25
C GLY A 47 -35.14 23.62 -25.76
N ASP A 48 -34.47 24.56 -26.44
CA ASP A 48 -34.43 24.56 -27.91
C ASP A 48 -33.77 23.27 -28.40
N TYR A 49 -34.25 22.71 -29.52
CA TYR A 49 -33.94 21.34 -29.89
C TYR A 49 -33.81 21.09 -31.38
N VAL A 50 -33.11 20.01 -31.73
CA VAL A 50 -33.03 19.46 -33.08
C VAL A 50 -33.53 18.02 -33.06
N ILE A 51 -34.22 17.60 -34.13
CA ILE A 51 -34.57 16.19 -34.35
C ILE A 51 -33.51 15.60 -35.27
N TYR A 52 -32.87 14.53 -34.82
CA TYR A 52 -31.87 13.79 -35.57
C TYR A 52 -32.13 12.28 -35.44
N ARG A 53 -32.23 11.60 -36.60
CA ARG A 53 -32.53 10.15 -36.71
C ARG A 53 -33.69 9.70 -35.82
N GLY A 54 -34.79 10.48 -35.84
CA GLY A 54 -36.01 10.20 -35.09
C GLY A 54 -36.00 10.57 -33.61
N GLU A 55 -34.88 11.05 -33.06
CA GLU A 55 -34.74 11.43 -31.66
C GLU A 55 -34.58 12.94 -31.47
N LYS A 56 -35.01 13.42 -30.30
CA LYS A 56 -34.93 14.83 -29.90
C LYS A 56 -33.65 15.08 -29.08
N PHE A 57 -32.86 16.06 -29.50
CA PHE A 57 -31.66 16.54 -28.79
C PHE A 57 -31.83 18.00 -28.39
N GLU A 58 -31.60 18.33 -27.13
CA GLU A 58 -31.95 19.63 -26.53
C GLU A 58 -30.72 20.41 -26.02
N ILE A 59 -30.76 21.73 -26.13
CA ILE A 59 -29.79 22.63 -25.53
C ILE A 59 -30.08 22.78 -24.03
N ASN A 60 -29.08 22.53 -23.18
CA ASN A 60 -29.19 22.62 -21.72
C ASN A 60 -28.38 23.77 -21.09
N TYR A 61 -27.89 24.70 -21.92
CA TYR A 61 -27.10 25.86 -21.51
C TYR A 61 -27.35 27.05 -22.44
N ASP A 62 -26.76 28.21 -22.17
CA ASP A 62 -26.83 29.36 -23.07
C ASP A 62 -25.63 29.36 -24.05
N PRO A 63 -25.82 29.09 -25.36
CA PRO A 63 -24.72 29.01 -26.32
C PRO A 63 -23.95 30.33 -26.46
N THR A 64 -22.62 30.25 -26.42
CA THR A 64 -21.76 31.43 -26.56
C THR A 64 -21.85 32.01 -27.98
N ALA A 65 -22.13 33.32 -28.07
CA ALA A 65 -22.23 34.04 -29.33
C ALA A 65 -20.98 34.92 -29.55
N LEU A 66 -20.19 34.61 -30.60
CA LEU A 66 -19.08 35.46 -31.04
C LEU A 66 -19.57 36.47 -32.07
N LYS A 67 -19.56 37.76 -31.74
CA LYS A 67 -19.90 38.85 -32.68
C LYS A 67 -18.65 39.31 -33.44
N LYS A 68 -18.58 39.04 -34.75
CA LYS A 68 -17.49 39.48 -35.64
C LYS A 68 -17.81 40.75 -36.43
N ALA A 69 -19.09 41.07 -36.63
CA ALA A 69 -19.49 42.27 -37.37
C ALA A 69 -20.83 42.85 -36.88
N ALA A 70 -21.23 43.98 -37.44
CA ALA A 70 -22.56 44.55 -37.18
C ALA A 70 -23.67 43.67 -37.78
N ARG A 71 -24.89 43.81 -37.24
CA ARG A 71 -26.04 43.02 -37.68
C ARG A 71 -26.28 43.23 -39.18
N LYS A 72 -26.43 42.13 -39.93
CA LYS A 72 -26.67 42.09 -41.39
C LYS A 72 -25.55 42.64 -42.29
N THR A 73 -24.32 42.85 -41.78
CA THR A 73 -23.21 43.31 -42.62
C THR A 73 -22.35 42.18 -43.19
N SER A 74 -22.42 40.98 -42.61
CA SER A 74 -21.78 39.76 -43.11
C SER A 74 -22.68 38.56 -42.78
N GLY A 75 -22.63 37.50 -43.60
CA GLY A 75 -23.26 36.21 -43.28
C GLY A 75 -22.67 35.55 -42.03
N GLU A 76 -21.50 35.98 -41.58
CA GLU A 76 -20.78 35.50 -40.40
C GLU A 76 -20.68 36.56 -39.29
N ALA A 77 -21.61 37.53 -39.27
CA ALA A 77 -21.60 38.59 -38.26
C ALA A 77 -21.68 38.03 -36.82
N PHE A 78 -22.32 36.88 -36.65
CA PHE A 78 -22.39 36.11 -35.41
C PHE A 78 -21.99 34.66 -35.71
N VAL A 79 -21.08 34.12 -34.89
CA VAL A 79 -20.60 32.75 -34.99
C VAL A 79 -20.87 32.03 -33.67
N TYR A 80 -21.36 30.80 -33.77
CA TYR A 80 -21.63 29.90 -32.67
C TYR A 80 -20.91 28.61 -32.96
N ASP A 81 -19.85 28.32 -32.21
CA ASP A 81 -19.03 27.13 -32.41
C ASP A 81 -19.38 26.07 -31.35
N ASN A 82 -19.39 24.80 -31.76
CA ASN A 82 -19.58 23.64 -30.89
C ASN A 82 -20.86 23.70 -30.02
N ILE A 83 -21.98 24.13 -30.60
CA ILE A 83 -23.28 24.07 -29.91
C ILE A 83 -23.62 22.60 -29.69
N LYS A 84 -23.76 22.20 -28.42
CA LYS A 84 -24.07 20.84 -27.99
C LYS A 84 -25.54 20.69 -27.65
N PHE A 85 -26.20 19.76 -28.32
CA PHE A 85 -27.57 19.32 -28.06
C PHE A 85 -27.51 17.94 -27.40
N ASN A 86 -27.95 17.83 -26.15
CA ASN A 86 -27.90 16.58 -25.40
C ASN A 86 -29.15 15.75 -25.65
N TRP A 87 -29.01 14.42 -25.69
CA TRP A 87 -30.15 13.52 -25.73
C TRP A 87 -30.95 13.50 -24.42
N ALA A 88 -32.11 12.87 -24.43
CA ALA A 88 -32.99 12.75 -23.26
C ALA A 88 -32.27 12.14 -22.03
N GLY A 89 -31.34 11.19 -22.21
CA GLY A 89 -30.64 10.54 -21.10
C GLY A 89 -29.83 11.47 -20.19
N ASP A 90 -29.52 12.69 -20.64
CA ASP A 90 -28.91 13.73 -19.80
C ASP A 90 -29.78 14.08 -18.57
N GLU A 91 -31.09 13.87 -18.64
CA GLU A 91 -32.02 13.99 -17.52
C GLU A 91 -31.69 13.09 -16.33
N LEU A 92 -31.16 11.89 -16.61
CA LEU A 92 -30.78 10.92 -15.59
C LEU A 92 -29.59 11.42 -14.74
N THR A 93 -28.81 12.35 -15.27
CA THR A 93 -27.71 13.02 -14.54
C THR A 93 -28.21 14.17 -13.65
N ARG A 94 -29.44 14.64 -13.85
CA ARG A 94 -30.06 15.70 -13.05
C ARG A 94 -31.04 15.17 -12.00
N CYS A 95 -31.68 14.04 -12.27
CA CYS A 95 -32.63 13.42 -11.34
C CYS A 95 -31.91 12.82 -10.14
N ASP A 96 -32.21 13.30 -8.92
CA ASP A 96 -31.74 12.68 -7.69
C ASP A 96 -32.32 11.28 -7.51
N PHE A 97 -31.50 10.34 -7.05
CA PHE A 97 -31.93 9.03 -6.60
C PHE A 97 -32.18 9.07 -5.09
N LEU A 98 -33.44 9.22 -4.72
CA LEU A 98 -33.90 9.34 -3.35
C LEU A 98 -34.55 8.04 -2.88
N ASP A 99 -34.74 7.92 -1.57
CA ASP A 99 -35.43 6.79 -0.94
C ASP A 99 -36.95 6.80 -1.26
N TYR A 100 -37.27 6.39 -2.48
CA TYR A 100 -38.61 6.21 -3.04
C TYR A 100 -38.79 4.77 -3.49
N VAL A 101 -39.94 4.17 -3.17
CA VAL A 101 -40.34 2.79 -3.49
C VAL A 101 -41.72 2.71 -4.14
N ARG A 102 -42.00 1.61 -4.84
CA ARG A 102 -43.18 1.47 -5.71
C ARG A 102 -44.49 1.21 -4.95
N SER A 103 -44.43 0.51 -3.83
CA SER A 103 -45.60 0.17 -3.00
C SER A 103 -45.20 0.26 -1.52
N ASP A 104 -45.98 1.03 -0.75
CA ASP A 104 -45.80 1.21 0.69
C ASP A 104 -46.05 -0.11 1.44
N ASN A 105 -44.97 -0.85 1.73
CA ASN A 105 -44.99 -2.01 2.63
C ASN A 105 -44.95 -1.58 4.12
N ARG A 106 -45.57 -0.43 4.46
CA ARG A 106 -45.54 0.23 5.79
C ARG A 106 -44.18 0.82 6.19
N ILE A 107 -43.27 0.99 5.23
CA ILE A 107 -42.00 1.68 5.44
C ILE A 107 -42.17 3.09 4.88
N HIS A 108 -42.22 4.09 5.76
CA HIS A 108 -42.35 5.48 5.37
C HIS A 108 -41.20 5.90 4.44
N PHE A 109 -41.53 6.52 3.31
CA PHE A 109 -40.55 7.14 2.40
C PHE A 109 -39.81 8.26 3.13
N THR A 110 -38.51 8.09 3.32
CA THR A 110 -37.72 9.15 3.96
C THR A 110 -37.46 10.32 3.00
N SER A 111 -37.55 10.08 1.68
CA SER A 111 -37.11 11.02 0.63
C SER A 111 -35.66 11.48 0.80
N LEU A 112 -34.87 10.78 1.62
CA LEU A 112 -33.50 11.17 1.90
C LEU A 112 -32.61 10.81 0.71
N PRO A 113 -31.60 11.65 0.40
CA PRO A 113 -30.58 11.35 -0.60
C PRO A 113 -29.52 10.37 -0.09
N LYS A 114 -29.57 10.02 1.20
CA LYS A 114 -28.70 9.06 1.86
C LYS A 114 -29.55 8.02 2.55
N PHE A 115 -29.49 6.79 2.08
CA PHE A 115 -30.30 5.69 2.57
C PHE A 115 -29.64 4.36 2.22
N ARG A 116 -30.12 3.29 2.84
CA ARG A 116 -29.71 1.92 2.55
C ARG A 116 -30.94 1.13 2.24
N PHE A 117 -30.83 0.20 1.31
CA PHE A 117 -31.89 -0.78 1.10
C PHE A 117 -31.32 -2.11 0.65
N PHE A 118 -32.08 -3.16 0.92
CA PHE A 118 -31.82 -4.49 0.45
C PHE A 118 -32.53 -4.71 -0.89
N ALA A 119 -31.79 -5.19 -1.88
CA ALA A 119 -32.32 -5.64 -3.17
C ALA A 119 -32.23 -7.17 -3.21
N SER A 120 -33.38 -7.85 -3.25
CA SER A 120 -33.48 -9.30 -3.43
C SER A 120 -33.28 -9.72 -4.90
N SER A 121 -33.40 -8.77 -5.82
CA SER A 121 -33.10 -8.98 -7.23
C SER A 121 -32.76 -7.66 -7.91
N ILE A 122 -32.23 -7.76 -9.13
CA ILE A 122 -32.02 -6.58 -9.99
C ILE A 122 -33.32 -5.80 -10.25
N GLN A 123 -34.48 -6.46 -10.18
CA GLN A 123 -35.80 -5.83 -10.34
C GLN A 123 -36.08 -4.80 -9.24
N ASP A 124 -35.60 -5.02 -8.01
CA ASP A 124 -35.85 -4.10 -6.90
C ASP A 124 -35.14 -2.75 -7.12
N LEU A 125 -33.91 -2.79 -7.65
CA LEU A 125 -33.19 -1.57 -8.04
C LEU A 125 -33.86 -0.91 -9.26
N ALA A 126 -34.27 -1.70 -10.27
CA ALA A 126 -34.97 -1.19 -11.45
C ALA A 126 -36.29 -0.48 -11.08
N ASP A 127 -37.08 -1.05 -10.18
CA ASP A 127 -38.33 -0.48 -9.69
C ASP A 127 -38.10 0.83 -8.93
N ARG A 128 -37.06 0.90 -8.10
CA ARG A 128 -36.69 2.16 -7.41
C ARG A 128 -36.22 3.24 -8.38
N ILE A 129 -35.49 2.87 -9.43
CA ILE A 129 -35.10 3.79 -10.50
C ILE A 129 -36.36 4.30 -11.23
N GLN A 130 -37.29 3.41 -11.58
CA GLN A 130 -38.56 3.79 -12.21
C GLN A 130 -39.34 4.79 -11.37
N VAL A 131 -39.49 4.56 -10.06
CA VAL A 131 -40.25 5.45 -9.17
C VAL A 131 -39.57 6.81 -9.02
N ASN A 132 -38.24 6.83 -8.93
CA ASN A 132 -37.49 8.10 -8.88
C ASN A 132 -37.65 8.91 -10.17
N LEU A 133 -37.72 8.26 -11.33
CA LEU A 133 -37.98 8.92 -12.61
C LEU A 133 -39.43 9.40 -12.71
N ASP A 134 -40.40 8.58 -12.31
CA ASP A 134 -41.83 8.91 -12.33
C ASP A 134 -42.16 10.13 -11.44
N ARG A 135 -41.34 10.42 -10.43
CA ARG A 135 -41.45 11.62 -9.59
C ARG A 135 -41.31 12.92 -10.37
N ILE A 136 -40.44 12.95 -11.37
CA ILE A 136 -40.11 14.17 -12.13
C ILE A 136 -40.72 14.11 -13.54
N TYR A 137 -40.67 12.95 -14.17
CA TYR A 137 -40.97 12.77 -15.57
C TYR A 137 -42.28 12.00 -15.75
N THR A 138 -43.34 12.72 -16.11
CA THR A 138 -44.70 12.17 -16.23
C THR A 138 -45.29 12.42 -17.62
N GLY A 139 -46.42 11.77 -17.92
CA GLY A 139 -47.13 11.94 -19.19
C GLY A 139 -46.24 11.62 -20.40
N ALA A 140 -46.18 12.53 -21.37
CA ALA A 140 -45.37 12.38 -22.59
C ALA A 140 -43.85 12.37 -22.34
N GLN A 141 -43.39 12.81 -21.16
CA GLN A 141 -41.98 12.78 -20.77
C GLN A 141 -41.66 11.54 -19.92
N LYS A 142 -42.61 10.63 -19.67
CA LYS A 142 -42.39 9.49 -18.79
C LYS A 142 -41.25 8.59 -19.27
N TRP A 143 -40.40 8.16 -18.33
CA TRP A 143 -39.38 7.15 -18.56
C TRP A 143 -39.93 5.74 -18.33
N THR A 144 -39.39 4.75 -19.05
CA THR A 144 -39.69 3.33 -18.84
C THR A 144 -38.41 2.59 -18.50
N VAL A 145 -38.41 1.82 -17.43
CA VAL A 145 -37.31 0.97 -16.99
C VAL A 145 -37.78 -0.48 -17.06
N ALA A 146 -37.07 -1.30 -17.83
CA ALA A 146 -37.39 -2.71 -18.02
C ALA A 146 -36.14 -3.58 -17.80
N VAL A 147 -36.32 -4.68 -17.07
CA VAL A 147 -35.30 -5.74 -16.96
C VAL A 147 -35.59 -6.77 -18.04
N HIS A 148 -34.57 -7.17 -18.79
CA HIS A 148 -34.70 -8.18 -19.83
C HIS A 148 -35.10 -9.53 -19.20
N PRO A 149 -36.07 -10.28 -19.76
CA PRO A 149 -36.58 -11.52 -19.15
C PRO A 149 -35.53 -12.60 -18.89
N GLU A 150 -34.42 -12.59 -19.63
CA GLU A 150 -33.32 -13.55 -19.47
C GLU A 150 -32.29 -13.13 -18.40
N TYR A 151 -32.44 -11.92 -17.84
CA TYR A 151 -31.50 -11.32 -16.89
C TYR A 151 -32.15 -11.11 -15.51
N VAL A 152 -32.76 -12.16 -14.97
CA VAL A 152 -33.37 -12.16 -13.63
C VAL A 152 -32.33 -12.62 -12.62
N SER A 153 -31.33 -11.78 -12.35
CA SER A 153 -30.39 -12.04 -11.27
C SER A 153 -31.13 -11.99 -9.92
N THR A 154 -31.10 -13.11 -9.18
CA THR A 154 -31.58 -13.23 -7.79
C THR A 154 -30.45 -13.03 -6.78
N THR A 155 -29.36 -12.37 -7.19
CA THR A 155 -28.29 -12.02 -6.27
C THR A 155 -28.83 -10.99 -5.28
N ASN A 156 -28.85 -11.36 -4.00
CA ASN A 156 -29.26 -10.45 -2.94
C ASN A 156 -28.11 -9.49 -2.62
N VAL A 157 -28.36 -8.19 -2.67
CA VAL A 157 -27.33 -7.18 -2.44
C VAL A 157 -27.84 -6.09 -1.52
N ASN A 158 -27.03 -5.73 -0.52
CA ASN A 158 -27.23 -4.51 0.25
C ASN A 158 -26.66 -3.33 -0.54
N ILE A 159 -27.48 -2.31 -0.75
CA ILE A 159 -27.11 -1.12 -1.52
C ILE A 159 -27.09 0.09 -0.60
N ASP A 160 -25.90 0.67 -0.49
CA ASP A 160 -25.62 1.92 0.19
C ASP A 160 -25.71 3.09 -0.81
N ILE A 161 -26.64 4.02 -0.56
CA ILE A 161 -26.78 5.23 -1.36
C ILE A 161 -26.28 6.43 -0.57
N ASN A 162 -25.37 7.19 -1.19
CA ASN A 162 -24.87 8.44 -0.64
C ASN A 162 -24.89 9.54 -1.69
N ASN A 163 -26.02 10.22 -1.80
CA ASN A 163 -26.23 11.41 -2.62
C ASN A 163 -25.85 11.22 -4.10
N ILE A 164 -26.45 10.23 -4.76
CA ILE A 164 -26.23 9.95 -6.19
C ILE A 164 -27.44 10.38 -7.04
N LYS A 165 -27.18 10.55 -8.33
CA LYS A 165 -28.22 10.76 -9.36
C LYS A 165 -28.73 9.42 -9.87
N VAL A 166 -29.86 9.41 -10.57
CA VAL A 166 -30.42 8.20 -11.19
C VAL A 166 -29.41 7.54 -12.13
N TRP A 167 -28.60 8.33 -12.85
CA TRP A 167 -27.51 7.75 -13.63
C TRP A 167 -26.55 6.93 -12.75
N GLY A 168 -26.12 7.47 -11.60
CA GLY A 168 -25.26 6.72 -10.67
C GLY A 168 -25.92 5.43 -10.18
N ALA A 169 -27.24 5.42 -10.03
CA ALA A 169 -27.98 4.20 -9.71
C ALA A 169 -27.95 3.16 -10.86
N LEU A 170 -27.87 3.58 -12.13
CA LEU A 170 -27.67 2.65 -13.25
C LEU A 170 -26.28 2.00 -13.23
N GLU A 171 -25.26 2.70 -12.74
CA GLU A 171 -23.90 2.15 -12.58
C GLU A 171 -23.87 1.02 -11.54
N LEU A 172 -24.80 1.05 -10.58
CA LEU A 172 -24.99 -0.03 -9.60
C LEU A 172 -25.48 -1.32 -10.26
N LEU A 173 -26.17 -1.26 -11.41
CA LEU A 173 -26.59 -2.47 -12.13
C LEU A 173 -25.39 -3.27 -12.62
N ASN A 174 -24.39 -2.60 -13.19
CA ASN A 174 -23.16 -3.25 -13.64
C ASN A 174 -22.28 -3.65 -12.43
N SER A 175 -22.03 -2.73 -11.50
CA SER A 175 -21.11 -2.98 -10.38
C SER A 175 -21.64 -3.93 -9.30
N LYS A 176 -22.95 -4.06 -9.11
CA LYS A 176 -23.56 -4.96 -8.11
C LYS A 176 -24.18 -6.22 -8.70
N PHE A 177 -24.64 -6.18 -9.94
CA PHE A 177 -25.34 -7.31 -10.58
C PHE A 177 -24.67 -7.81 -11.86
N GLY A 178 -23.56 -7.20 -12.32
CA GLY A 178 -22.91 -7.56 -13.58
C GLY A 178 -23.79 -7.32 -14.81
N ALA A 179 -24.81 -6.46 -14.70
CA ALA A 179 -25.78 -6.22 -15.74
C ALA A 179 -25.51 -4.90 -16.48
N ASN A 180 -25.32 -5.00 -17.79
CA ASN A 180 -25.24 -3.83 -18.66
C ASN A 180 -26.63 -3.28 -18.97
N PHE A 181 -26.71 -2.07 -19.50
CA PHE A 181 -27.99 -1.49 -19.92
C PHE A 181 -27.84 -0.72 -21.24
N VAL A 182 -28.95 -0.58 -21.95
CA VAL A 182 -29.07 0.29 -23.13
C VAL A 182 -30.21 1.27 -22.91
N ILE A 183 -30.10 2.44 -23.53
CA ILE A 183 -31.14 3.47 -23.49
C ILE A 183 -31.50 3.83 -24.93
N ARG A 184 -32.81 3.86 -25.21
CA ARG A 184 -33.40 4.24 -26.49
C ARG A 184 -34.55 5.21 -26.23
N GLY A 185 -34.41 6.45 -26.70
CA GLY A 185 -35.29 7.54 -26.27
C GLY A 185 -35.39 7.64 -24.75
N ARG A 186 -36.60 7.44 -24.20
CA ARG A 186 -36.88 7.42 -22.75
C ARG A 186 -37.08 6.01 -22.17
N THR A 187 -36.56 4.98 -22.83
CA THR A 187 -36.63 3.58 -22.37
C THR A 187 -35.25 3.08 -21.98
N ILE A 188 -35.11 2.59 -20.76
CA ILE A 188 -33.92 1.96 -20.20
C ILE A 188 -34.18 0.46 -20.17
N THR A 189 -33.36 -0.32 -20.85
CA THR A 189 -33.43 -1.79 -20.87
C THR A 189 -32.18 -2.36 -20.20
N ILE A 190 -32.36 -3.12 -19.13
CA ILE A 190 -31.31 -3.68 -18.28
C ILE A 190 -31.10 -5.15 -18.63
N GLY A 191 -29.85 -5.60 -18.72
CA GLY A 191 -29.49 -7.00 -18.97
C GLY A 191 -29.63 -7.43 -20.42
N THR A 192 -29.47 -6.51 -21.38
CA THR A 192 -29.47 -6.82 -22.82
C THR A 192 -28.12 -6.53 -23.45
N ALA A 193 -27.73 -7.34 -24.43
CA ALA A 193 -26.53 -7.16 -25.25
C ALA A 193 -26.73 -6.17 -26.41
N GLY A 194 -27.93 -5.57 -26.55
CA GLY A 194 -28.30 -4.73 -27.68
C GLY A 194 -29.02 -5.47 -28.79
N ILE A 195 -29.37 -4.73 -29.85
CA ILE A 195 -30.01 -5.29 -31.05
C ILE A 195 -28.91 -5.60 -32.07
N ALA A 196 -28.96 -6.77 -32.70
CA ALA A 196 -28.05 -7.07 -33.82
C ALA A 196 -28.37 -6.19 -35.01
N VAL A 197 -27.36 -5.52 -35.55
CA VAL A 197 -27.47 -4.80 -36.82
C VAL A 197 -27.76 -5.84 -37.90
N ASP A 198 -28.84 -5.65 -38.67
CA ASP A 198 -29.35 -6.60 -39.66
C ASP A 198 -28.50 -6.67 -40.94
N LYS A 199 -27.17 -6.79 -40.77
CA LYS A 199 -26.18 -7.00 -41.83
C LYS A 199 -24.87 -7.52 -41.25
N VAL A 200 -24.29 -8.52 -41.91
CA VAL A 200 -22.90 -8.94 -41.67
C VAL A 200 -21.97 -8.06 -42.51
N PHE A 201 -21.09 -7.33 -41.84
CA PHE A 201 -20.05 -6.51 -42.45
C PHE A 201 -18.79 -7.35 -42.70
N GLY A 202 -18.08 -7.06 -43.79
CA GLY A 202 -16.82 -7.73 -44.13
C GLY A 202 -15.91 -6.80 -44.92
N TYR A 203 -14.63 -7.15 -44.97
CA TYR A 203 -13.66 -6.44 -45.79
C TYR A 203 -13.93 -6.61 -47.29
N GLY A 204 -13.78 -5.51 -48.04
CA GLY A 204 -13.78 -5.54 -49.50
C GLY A 204 -15.04 -4.97 -50.17
N ARG A 205 -14.99 -4.88 -51.50
CA ARG A 205 -15.98 -4.17 -52.30
C ARG A 205 -17.39 -4.76 -52.13
N GLY A 206 -18.31 -3.96 -51.62
CA GLY A 206 -19.72 -4.35 -51.43
C GLY A 206 -20.00 -5.11 -50.14
N SER A 207 -18.97 -5.36 -49.31
CA SER A 207 -19.07 -6.04 -48.01
C SER A 207 -19.21 -5.08 -46.84
N GLY A 208 -19.12 -3.76 -47.08
CA GLY A 208 -19.47 -2.72 -46.11
C GLY A 208 -18.32 -2.14 -45.30
N LEU A 209 -17.09 -2.67 -45.41
CA LEU A 209 -15.90 -2.16 -44.72
C LEU A 209 -14.75 -1.89 -45.70
N TYR A 210 -14.10 -0.74 -45.56
CA TYR A 210 -12.83 -0.40 -46.23
C TYR A 210 -11.63 -1.03 -45.54
N GLU A 211 -11.70 -1.18 -44.22
CA GLU A 211 -10.58 -1.59 -43.38
C GLU A 211 -11.13 -2.11 -42.05
N ILE A 212 -10.42 -3.05 -41.43
CA ILE A 212 -10.67 -3.52 -40.07
C ILE A 212 -9.34 -3.52 -39.34
N GLN A 213 -9.21 -2.69 -38.31
CA GLN A 213 -8.05 -2.74 -37.42
C GLN A 213 -8.42 -3.55 -36.17
N ARG A 214 -7.62 -4.58 -35.87
CA ARG A 214 -7.66 -5.32 -34.60
C ARG A 214 -6.51 -4.87 -33.72
N THR A 215 -6.80 -4.33 -32.55
CA THR A 215 -5.80 -3.85 -31.59
C THR A 215 -5.87 -4.72 -30.34
N ALA A 216 -4.75 -5.31 -29.93
CA ALA A 216 -4.67 -6.03 -28.66
C ALA A 216 -4.58 -5.05 -27.49
N ASP A 217 -5.21 -5.38 -26.37
CA ASP A 217 -5.04 -4.62 -25.14
C ASP A 217 -3.61 -4.82 -24.60
N THR A 218 -2.76 -3.81 -24.79
CA THR A 218 -1.35 -3.85 -24.36
C THR A 218 -1.18 -3.78 -22.86
N GLU A 219 -2.20 -3.32 -22.13
CA GLU A 219 -2.17 -3.22 -20.66
C GLU A 219 -2.72 -4.48 -19.99
N GLN A 220 -3.36 -5.38 -20.76
CA GLN A 220 -3.89 -6.63 -20.22
C GLN A 220 -2.77 -7.56 -19.75
N GLN A 221 -2.82 -7.92 -18.46
CA GLN A 221 -2.04 -9.04 -17.94
C GLN A 221 -2.74 -10.36 -18.31
N ILE A 222 -2.14 -11.12 -19.24
CA ILE A 222 -2.59 -12.47 -19.58
C ILE A 222 -2.12 -13.45 -18.50
N ILE A 223 -3.05 -14.24 -17.96
CA ILE A 223 -2.81 -15.14 -16.83
C ILE A 223 -3.17 -16.56 -17.25
N THR A 224 -2.23 -17.50 -17.11
CA THR A 224 -2.47 -18.92 -17.37
C THR A 224 -2.22 -19.82 -16.15
N ARG A 225 -1.65 -19.25 -15.08
CA ARG A 225 -1.54 -19.87 -13.76
C ARG A 225 -1.90 -18.86 -12.68
N LEU A 226 -2.91 -19.18 -11.87
CA LEU A 226 -3.43 -18.27 -10.85
C LEU A 226 -3.26 -18.84 -9.44
N ARG A 227 -2.62 -18.07 -8.56
CA ARG A 227 -2.71 -18.22 -7.11
C ARG A 227 -3.79 -17.30 -6.57
N ALA A 228 -4.71 -17.84 -5.79
CA ALA A 228 -5.82 -17.07 -5.23
C ALA A 228 -5.80 -17.15 -3.71
N TYR A 229 -6.00 -15.99 -3.09
CA TYR A 229 -6.02 -15.82 -1.64
C TYR A 229 -7.33 -15.12 -1.24
N GLY A 230 -8.04 -15.65 -0.27
CA GLY A 230 -9.16 -14.95 0.35
C GLY A 230 -8.72 -14.03 1.48
N SER A 231 -9.69 -13.40 2.14
CA SER A 231 -9.46 -12.52 3.28
C SER A 231 -8.93 -13.28 4.51
N THR A 232 -8.32 -12.53 5.43
CA THR A 232 -7.97 -13.00 6.78
C THR A 232 -9.17 -12.90 7.74
N ARG A 233 -10.24 -12.23 7.32
CA ARG A 233 -11.47 -12.08 8.10
C ARG A 233 -12.02 -13.46 8.48
N ASN A 234 -12.45 -13.59 9.74
CA ASN A 234 -13.00 -14.82 10.29
C ASN A 234 -12.06 -16.04 10.29
N MET A 235 -10.77 -15.88 9.97
CA MET A 235 -9.79 -16.98 10.07
C MET A 235 -9.32 -17.16 11.51
N PRO A 236 -9.42 -18.37 12.10
CA PRO A 236 -8.88 -18.62 13.43
C PRO A 236 -7.36 -18.41 13.49
N ASN A 237 -6.87 -17.90 14.62
CA ASN A 237 -5.45 -17.67 14.81
C ASN A 237 -4.65 -18.98 14.60
N ARG A 238 -3.68 -18.92 13.68
CA ARG A 238 -2.83 -20.04 13.27
C ARG A 238 -3.60 -21.29 12.80
N TYR A 239 -4.76 -21.10 12.16
CA TYR A 239 -5.65 -22.19 11.71
C TYR A 239 -4.90 -23.32 10.99
N TYR A 240 -4.15 -23.01 9.93
CA TYR A 240 -3.46 -24.03 9.15
C TYR A 240 -2.30 -24.71 9.92
N ASN A 241 -1.62 -24.01 10.83
CA ASN A 241 -0.57 -24.60 11.66
C ASN A 241 -1.10 -25.64 12.65
N LYS A 242 -2.37 -25.52 13.04
CA LYS A 242 -3.04 -26.44 13.96
C LYS A 242 -3.58 -27.69 13.25
N GLN A 243 -3.57 -27.73 11.91
CA GLN A 243 -3.98 -28.90 11.15
C GLN A 243 -2.85 -29.95 11.13
N SER A 244 -3.23 -31.19 11.41
CA SER A 244 -2.33 -32.35 11.38
C SER A 244 -2.91 -33.50 10.54
N ASN A 245 -2.02 -34.35 10.04
CA ASN A 245 -2.41 -35.57 9.35
C ASN A 245 -2.85 -36.65 10.34
N SER A 246 -3.29 -37.81 9.85
CA SER A 246 -3.72 -38.94 10.68
C SER A 246 -2.65 -39.47 11.64
N SER A 247 -1.38 -39.11 11.43
CA SER A 247 -0.24 -39.45 12.29
C SER A 247 0.11 -38.33 13.29
N LEU A 248 -0.76 -37.31 13.46
CA LEU A 248 -0.56 -36.14 14.33
C LEU A 248 0.64 -35.27 13.98
N ALA A 249 1.22 -35.43 12.78
CA ALA A 249 2.23 -34.52 12.27
C ALA A 249 1.54 -33.32 11.61
N ASN A 250 1.95 -32.11 12.00
CA ASN A 250 1.41 -30.87 11.43
C ASN A 250 1.78 -30.75 9.95
N TYR A 251 0.84 -30.29 9.12
CA TYR A 251 1.10 -30.05 7.69
C TYR A 251 2.09 -28.90 7.45
N LEU A 252 2.13 -27.94 8.39
CA LEU A 252 3.00 -26.76 8.32
C LEU A 252 3.98 -26.74 9.48
N PRO A 253 5.24 -26.32 9.25
CA PRO A 253 6.20 -26.12 10.32
C PRO A 253 5.78 -24.95 11.22
N ASN A 254 6.19 -24.97 12.50
CA ASN A 254 5.75 -24.00 13.50
C ASN A 254 6.23 -22.55 13.24
N ASN A 255 7.20 -22.33 12.36
CA ASN A 255 7.69 -21.01 11.99
C ASN A 255 7.03 -20.43 10.73
N MET A 256 6.13 -21.17 10.07
CA MET A 256 5.40 -20.70 8.88
C MET A 256 4.02 -20.18 9.30
N ALA A 257 3.74 -18.89 9.10
CA ALA A 257 2.44 -18.29 9.39
C ALA A 257 1.66 -18.07 8.09
N VAL A 258 0.41 -18.56 8.05
CA VAL A 258 -0.51 -18.41 6.91
C VAL A 258 -1.83 -17.91 7.47
N GLU A 259 -2.15 -16.66 7.15
CA GLU A 259 -3.30 -15.94 7.73
C GLU A 259 -4.49 -15.87 6.75
N ASN A 260 -4.21 -15.75 5.45
CA ASN A 260 -5.23 -15.70 4.40
C ASN A 260 -5.93 -17.04 4.23
N LEU A 261 -7.21 -17.00 3.86
CA LEU A 261 -7.91 -18.16 3.34
C LEU A 261 -7.23 -18.66 2.05
N MET A 262 -6.89 -19.95 2.01
CA MET A 262 -6.19 -20.59 0.89
C MET A 262 -7.13 -21.46 0.05
N LEU A 263 -6.71 -21.80 -1.16
CA LEU A 263 -7.39 -22.78 -2.03
C LEU A 263 -7.50 -24.17 -1.37
N PRO A 264 -8.47 -25.02 -1.77
CA PRO A 264 -8.82 -26.24 -1.04
C PRO A 264 -7.70 -27.27 -0.88
N ASP A 265 -6.75 -27.28 -1.81
CA ASP A 265 -5.62 -28.23 -1.82
C ASP A 265 -4.58 -27.90 -0.74
N PHE A 266 -4.64 -26.71 -0.13
CA PHE A 266 -3.72 -26.28 0.91
C PHE A 266 -4.25 -26.58 2.32
N PRO A 267 -3.39 -27.01 3.27
CA PRO A 267 -2.02 -27.48 3.11
C PRO A 267 -1.97 -29.01 2.87
N LYS A 268 -3.13 -29.67 2.76
CA LYS A 268 -3.26 -31.14 2.81
C LYS A 268 -2.64 -31.85 1.61
N ILE A 269 -2.70 -31.24 0.43
CA ILE A 269 -2.21 -31.79 -0.84
C ILE A 269 -0.93 -31.08 -1.28
N THR A 270 -0.91 -29.75 -1.22
CA THR A 270 0.25 -28.94 -1.64
C THR A 270 0.43 -27.71 -0.75
N LEU A 271 1.68 -27.23 -0.66
CA LEU A 271 2.01 -25.94 -0.03
C LEU A 271 2.00 -24.76 -1.00
N ASP A 272 1.93 -25.03 -2.32
CA ASP A 272 1.80 -24.04 -3.38
C ASP A 272 0.56 -24.37 -4.23
N PRO A 273 -0.65 -24.00 -3.78
CA PRO A 273 -1.87 -24.25 -4.53
C PRO A 273 -2.04 -23.21 -5.65
N TYR A 274 -2.31 -23.67 -6.87
CA TYR A 274 -2.60 -22.82 -8.02
C TYR A 274 -3.62 -23.47 -8.96
N ILE A 275 -4.20 -22.65 -9.84
CA ILE A 275 -5.15 -23.08 -10.87
C ILE A 275 -4.51 -22.83 -12.23
N ASP A 276 -4.41 -23.89 -13.04
CA ASP A 276 -3.88 -23.81 -14.40
C ASP A 276 -5.01 -23.66 -15.42
N SER A 277 -4.80 -22.76 -16.39
CA SER A 277 -5.68 -22.62 -17.55
C SER A 277 -5.42 -23.73 -18.56
N LYS A 278 -6.45 -24.05 -19.34
CA LYS A 278 -6.34 -24.95 -20.50
C LYS A 278 -5.48 -24.35 -21.63
N ASN A 279 -5.23 -23.03 -21.61
CA ASN A 279 -4.51 -22.31 -22.65
C ASN A 279 -2.99 -22.29 -22.47
N ILE A 280 -2.45 -23.01 -21.47
CA ILE A 280 -0.99 -23.08 -21.23
C ILE A 280 -0.23 -23.61 -22.45
N GLU A 281 -0.78 -24.57 -23.19
CA GLU A 281 -0.13 -25.11 -24.40
C GLU A 281 0.08 -24.04 -25.47
N ALA A 282 -0.86 -23.09 -25.60
CA ALA A 282 -0.82 -22.03 -26.61
C ALA A 282 -0.08 -20.76 -26.13
N LEU A 283 -0.23 -20.39 -24.86
CA LEU A 283 0.21 -19.09 -24.33
C LEU A 283 1.43 -19.19 -23.40
N GLY A 284 1.85 -20.40 -23.04
CA GLY A 284 2.86 -20.66 -22.02
C GLY A 284 2.35 -20.42 -20.59
N ILE A 285 3.23 -20.64 -19.60
CA ILE A 285 2.93 -20.35 -18.19
C ILE A 285 3.13 -18.86 -17.93
N ARG A 286 2.08 -18.20 -17.43
CA ARG A 286 2.02 -16.79 -17.04
C ARG A 286 1.36 -16.71 -15.68
N GLU A 287 2.16 -16.45 -14.66
CA GLU A 287 1.72 -16.50 -13.27
C GLU A 287 1.13 -15.16 -12.82
N ALA A 288 0.08 -15.23 -12.02
CA ALA A 288 -0.42 -14.11 -11.25
C ALA A 288 -0.91 -14.57 -9.87
N SER A 289 -0.94 -13.61 -8.93
CA SER A 289 -1.50 -13.76 -7.60
C SER A 289 -2.63 -12.75 -7.43
N VAL A 290 -3.80 -13.22 -6.98
CA VAL A 290 -5.00 -12.39 -6.84
C VAL A 290 -5.59 -12.58 -5.44
N TYR A 291 -6.01 -11.45 -4.85
CA TYR A 291 -6.58 -11.39 -3.52
C TYR A 291 -8.08 -11.06 -3.61
N PHE A 292 -8.88 -11.90 -2.96
CA PHE A 292 -10.32 -11.74 -2.72
C PHE A 292 -10.51 -11.29 -1.26
N ASP A 293 -9.85 -10.20 -0.89
CA ASP A 293 -9.74 -9.69 0.49
C ASP A 293 -10.44 -8.33 0.70
N GLY A 294 -11.18 -7.87 -0.31
CA GLY A 294 -11.92 -6.59 -0.27
C GLY A 294 -11.07 -5.35 -0.55
N THR A 295 -9.79 -5.48 -0.89
CA THR A 295 -8.92 -4.34 -1.22
C THR A 295 -9.10 -3.82 -2.66
N GLY A 296 -9.79 -4.55 -3.52
CA GLY A 296 -10.06 -4.17 -4.92
C GLY A 296 -11.53 -4.36 -5.33
N ASP A 297 -11.78 -4.43 -6.64
CA ASP A 297 -13.13 -4.59 -7.21
C ASP A 297 -13.67 -6.04 -7.13
N LEU A 298 -12.89 -6.97 -6.57
CA LEU A 298 -13.27 -8.36 -6.41
C LEU A 298 -14.05 -8.55 -5.11
N GLU A 299 -15.01 -9.48 -5.14
CA GLU A 299 -15.76 -9.88 -3.95
C GLU A 299 -14.80 -10.35 -2.83
N GLU A 300 -15.00 -9.86 -1.61
CA GLU A 300 -14.28 -10.36 -0.44
C GLU A 300 -14.77 -11.77 -0.12
N ILE A 301 -13.87 -12.76 -0.16
CA ILE A 301 -14.18 -14.15 0.15
C ILE A 301 -13.54 -14.53 1.47
N TYR A 302 -14.38 -14.90 2.44
CA TYR A 302 -13.98 -15.28 3.79
C TYR A 302 -14.91 -16.34 4.38
N PRO A 303 -14.47 -17.08 5.42
CA PRO A 303 -15.35 -17.98 6.17
C PRO A 303 -16.57 -17.24 6.72
N SER A 304 -17.76 -17.57 6.21
CA SER A 304 -19.01 -16.95 6.63
C SER A 304 -20.19 -17.89 6.40
N MET A 305 -21.15 -17.83 7.31
CA MET A 305 -22.47 -18.44 7.15
C MET A 305 -23.25 -17.79 6.01
N GLU A 306 -23.00 -16.52 5.73
CA GLU A 306 -23.73 -15.74 4.73
C GLU A 306 -23.60 -16.39 3.34
N GLY A 307 -24.75 -16.63 2.70
CA GLY A 307 -24.87 -17.30 1.41
C GLY A 307 -24.51 -18.79 1.43
N MET A 308 -24.41 -19.43 2.60
CA MET A 308 -24.05 -20.84 2.70
C MET A 308 -25.18 -21.74 2.22
N THR A 309 -24.86 -22.69 1.33
CA THR A 309 -25.80 -23.70 0.85
C THR A 309 -25.39 -25.10 1.28
N SER A 310 -26.38 -25.99 1.40
CA SER A 310 -26.17 -27.42 1.62
C SER A 310 -25.34 -28.06 0.50
N GLY A 311 -25.44 -27.55 -0.73
CA GLY A 311 -24.61 -28.00 -1.86
C GLY A 311 -23.13 -27.70 -1.64
N GLN A 312 -22.79 -26.50 -1.17
CA GLN A 312 -21.41 -26.12 -0.83
C GLN A 312 -20.86 -26.97 0.30
N LEU A 313 -21.64 -27.20 1.37
CA LEU A 313 -21.22 -28.06 2.47
C LEU A 313 -21.05 -29.53 2.04
N LYS A 314 -21.93 -30.06 1.18
CA LYS A 314 -21.78 -31.40 0.59
C LYS A 314 -20.51 -31.53 -0.25
N SER A 315 -20.19 -30.51 -1.06
CA SER A 315 -18.94 -30.46 -1.82
C SER A 315 -17.69 -30.42 -0.92
N ALA A 316 -17.82 -29.86 0.28
CA ALA A 316 -16.79 -29.92 1.33
C ALA A 316 -16.81 -31.22 2.15
N GLY A 317 -17.65 -32.21 1.78
CA GLY A 317 -17.75 -33.51 2.45
C GLY A 317 -18.61 -33.52 3.72
N ILE A 318 -19.39 -32.47 3.97
CA ILE A 318 -20.25 -32.33 5.15
C ILE A 318 -21.69 -32.71 4.82
N SER A 319 -22.25 -33.65 5.59
CA SER A 319 -23.66 -34.04 5.48
C SER A 319 -24.56 -33.04 6.20
N VAL A 320 -25.57 -32.54 5.51
CA VAL A 320 -26.61 -31.65 6.06
C VAL A 320 -27.97 -32.30 5.90
N SER A 321 -28.76 -32.33 6.98
CA SER A 321 -30.11 -32.90 6.99
C SER A 321 -31.17 -31.81 6.85
N LEU A 322 -31.89 -31.78 5.72
CA LEU A 322 -32.93 -30.77 5.45
C LEU A 322 -34.29 -31.44 5.23
N ASP A 323 -35.37 -30.68 5.44
CA ASP A 323 -36.72 -31.14 5.16
C ASP A 323 -36.90 -31.41 3.65
N VAL A 324 -37.81 -32.33 3.31
CA VAL A 324 -38.12 -32.64 1.91
C VAL A 324 -38.70 -31.41 1.22
N GLY A 325 -38.07 -30.96 0.13
CA GLY A 325 -38.49 -29.77 -0.62
C GLY A 325 -37.87 -28.45 -0.16
N ASP A 326 -36.91 -28.48 0.78
CA ASP A 326 -36.13 -27.29 1.15
C ASP A 326 -35.27 -26.79 -0.03
N ASN A 327 -35.07 -25.46 -0.11
CA ASN A 327 -34.28 -24.81 -1.15
C ASN A 327 -32.75 -25.01 -1.00
N GLY A 328 -32.30 -25.52 0.16
CA GLY A 328 -30.90 -25.81 0.41
C GLY A 328 -30.09 -24.64 0.95
N ASN A 329 -30.67 -23.45 1.15
CA ASN A 329 -29.99 -22.30 1.75
C ASN A 329 -29.98 -22.44 3.28
N LEU A 330 -28.80 -22.34 3.90
CA LEU A 330 -28.62 -22.63 5.32
C LEU A 330 -28.61 -21.37 6.19
N ASP A 331 -28.44 -20.20 5.58
CA ASP A 331 -28.51 -18.89 6.20
C ASP A 331 -29.94 -18.35 6.31
N GLU A 332 -30.96 -19.21 6.19
CA GLU A 332 -32.38 -18.84 6.25
C GLU A 332 -33.08 -19.40 7.49
N ILE A 333 -33.94 -18.59 8.10
CA ILE A 333 -34.83 -18.99 9.18
C ILE A 333 -35.80 -20.07 8.69
N ALA A 334 -35.87 -21.20 9.40
CA ALA A 334 -36.82 -22.25 9.08
C ALA A 334 -38.23 -21.90 9.57
N ALA A 335 -38.35 -21.31 10.75
CA ALA A 335 -39.57 -20.76 11.32
C ALA A 335 -39.25 -19.84 12.50
N ALA A 336 -40.13 -18.91 12.85
CA ALA A 336 -40.02 -18.12 14.07
C ALA A 336 -41.39 -17.94 14.73
N GLU A 337 -41.39 -17.76 16.05
CA GLU A 337 -42.57 -17.39 16.81
C GLU A 337 -43.15 -16.07 16.30
N GLN A 338 -44.47 -16.02 16.09
CA GLN A 338 -45.16 -14.81 15.64
C GLN A 338 -45.74 -14.10 16.85
N LEU A 339 -45.13 -12.97 17.22
CA LEU A 339 -45.57 -12.18 18.36
C LEU A 339 -46.84 -11.42 18.05
N THR A 340 -47.65 -11.18 19.07
CA THR A 340 -48.97 -10.53 18.94
C THR A 340 -49.07 -9.19 19.67
N ASP A 341 -48.11 -8.88 20.54
CA ASP A 341 -48.00 -7.58 21.21
C ASP A 341 -47.42 -6.51 20.26
N ASP A 342 -47.60 -5.23 20.59
CA ASP A 342 -47.15 -4.08 19.81
C ASP A 342 -45.74 -3.57 20.18
N GLY A 343 -45.04 -4.26 21.08
CA GLY A 343 -43.66 -3.94 21.46
C GLY A 343 -43.47 -2.80 22.45
N THR A 344 -44.52 -2.11 22.92
CA THR A 344 -44.37 -1.00 23.89
C THR A 344 -44.05 -1.49 25.31
N MET A 345 -44.43 -2.73 25.61
CA MET A 345 -44.26 -3.36 26.93
C MET A 345 -44.96 -2.64 28.09
N ASP A 346 -45.89 -1.72 27.80
CA ASP A 346 -46.60 -0.90 28.81
C ASP A 346 -47.41 -1.73 29.83
N GLY A 347 -47.69 -2.99 29.51
CA GLY A 347 -48.42 -3.93 30.38
C GLY A 347 -47.56 -4.69 31.38
N LEU A 348 -46.22 -4.58 31.34
CA LEU A 348 -45.30 -5.28 32.25
C LEU A 348 -45.20 -4.54 33.60
N GLN A 349 -45.26 -5.30 34.70
CA GLN A 349 -45.07 -4.73 36.04
C GLN A 349 -43.59 -4.39 36.27
N ASN A 350 -43.34 -3.36 37.08
CA ASN A 350 -41.98 -2.88 37.35
C ASN A 350 -41.09 -4.00 37.93
N GLY A 351 -40.04 -4.39 37.21
CA GLY A 351 -39.13 -5.49 37.57
C GLY A 351 -39.45 -6.85 36.93
N GLN A 352 -40.44 -6.95 36.03
CA GLN A 352 -40.61 -8.13 35.16
C GLN A 352 -39.66 -8.08 33.96
N ASP A 353 -39.01 -9.21 33.67
CA ASP A 353 -38.18 -9.38 32.49
C ASP A 353 -39.03 -9.35 31.20
N ILE A 354 -38.42 -8.82 30.13
CA ILE A 354 -39.04 -8.81 28.81
C ILE A 354 -39.19 -10.25 28.30
N PRO A 355 -40.39 -10.69 27.87
CA PRO A 355 -40.57 -12.05 27.37
C PRO A 355 -39.65 -12.34 26.18
N PRO A 356 -38.87 -13.43 26.23
CA PRO A 356 -38.06 -13.85 25.08
C PRO A 356 -38.95 -14.45 23.98
N PHE A 357 -38.37 -14.67 22.81
CA PHE A 357 -39.05 -15.30 21.68
C PHE A 357 -38.21 -16.45 21.10
N THR A 358 -38.85 -17.32 20.31
CA THR A 358 -38.18 -18.51 19.76
C THR A 358 -37.98 -18.42 18.24
N ILE A 359 -36.77 -18.80 17.78
CA ILE A 359 -36.42 -18.96 16.37
C ILE A 359 -36.03 -20.42 16.10
N LYS A 360 -36.41 -20.96 14.94
CA LYS A 360 -35.96 -22.28 14.46
C LYS A 360 -35.08 -22.11 13.23
N LEU A 361 -33.86 -22.63 13.31
CA LEU A 361 -32.91 -22.70 12.20
C LEU A 361 -32.92 -24.08 11.55
N LYS A 362 -32.52 -24.13 10.27
CA LYS A 362 -32.21 -25.37 9.56
C LYS A 362 -30.94 -26.01 10.15
N ASP A 363 -30.59 -27.20 9.69
CA ASP A 363 -29.29 -27.81 10.00
C ASP A 363 -28.17 -26.98 9.35
N VAL A 364 -27.36 -26.32 10.17
CA VAL A 364 -26.28 -25.42 9.70
C VAL A 364 -24.99 -26.16 9.34
N GLY A 365 -24.96 -27.50 9.50
CA GLY A 365 -23.84 -28.37 9.12
C GLY A 365 -22.76 -28.55 10.20
N PHE A 366 -22.96 -27.97 11.38
CA PHE A 366 -22.14 -28.16 12.58
C PHE A 366 -23.02 -28.03 13.83
N ASP A 367 -22.54 -28.47 15.00
CA ASP A 367 -23.26 -28.23 16.25
C ASP A 367 -22.93 -26.86 16.82
N ILE A 368 -23.91 -25.94 16.84
CA ILE A 368 -23.75 -24.58 17.36
C ILE A 368 -23.19 -24.59 18.80
N ASN A 369 -23.54 -25.59 19.61
CA ASN A 369 -23.11 -25.65 21.01
C ASN A 369 -21.61 -25.94 21.17
N ASP A 370 -20.98 -26.58 20.19
CA ASP A 370 -19.55 -26.91 20.22
C ASP A 370 -18.66 -25.69 19.95
N TYR A 371 -19.25 -24.59 19.47
CA TYR A 371 -18.55 -23.37 19.05
C TYR A 371 -18.94 -22.12 19.85
N LEU A 372 -19.59 -22.28 21.01
CA LEU A 372 -19.91 -21.14 21.88
C LEU A 372 -18.63 -20.58 22.53
N THR A 373 -18.52 -19.26 22.60
CA THR A 373 -17.38 -18.55 23.22
C THR A 373 -17.71 -18.10 24.65
N SER A 374 -16.81 -17.33 25.28
CA SER A 374 -17.11 -16.65 26.55
C SER A 374 -18.12 -15.50 26.40
N GLU A 375 -18.31 -15.00 25.18
CA GLU A 375 -19.31 -13.99 24.86
C GLU A 375 -20.65 -14.68 24.54
N THR A 376 -21.77 -14.01 24.86
CA THR A 376 -23.09 -14.53 24.53
C THR A 376 -23.26 -14.59 23.02
N ALA A 377 -23.56 -15.79 22.50
CA ALA A 377 -23.85 -15.99 21.09
C ALA A 377 -25.06 -15.15 20.65
N THR A 378 -25.00 -14.60 19.44
CA THR A 378 -26.00 -13.65 18.96
C THR A 378 -26.43 -14.03 17.54
N ILE A 379 -27.73 -13.93 17.26
CA ILE A 379 -28.24 -14.05 15.89
C ILE A 379 -28.46 -12.65 15.31
N SER A 380 -27.82 -12.37 14.19
CA SER A 380 -27.89 -11.10 13.47
C SER A 380 -28.70 -11.30 12.19
N MET A 381 -29.85 -10.65 12.11
CA MET A 381 -30.73 -10.74 10.94
C MET A 381 -30.17 -9.89 9.80
N LYS A 382 -30.06 -10.47 8.60
CA LYS A 382 -29.48 -9.80 7.42
C LYS A 382 -30.52 -9.15 6.53
N ASP A 383 -31.74 -9.67 6.54
CA ASP A 383 -32.87 -9.09 5.83
C ASP A 383 -34.18 -9.29 6.63
N GLY A 384 -35.32 -9.15 5.95
CA GLY A 384 -36.64 -9.20 6.58
C GLY A 384 -36.96 -7.96 7.41
N MET A 385 -38.06 -8.02 8.16
CA MET A 385 -38.54 -6.88 8.97
C MET A 385 -37.61 -6.56 10.16
N CYS A 386 -36.81 -7.53 10.59
CA CYS A 386 -35.80 -7.33 11.62
C CYS A 386 -34.38 -7.20 11.07
N GLY A 387 -34.19 -7.00 9.76
CA GLY A 387 -32.87 -6.84 9.15
C GLY A 387 -32.03 -5.76 9.82
N GLY A 388 -30.76 -6.08 10.07
CA GLY A 388 -29.79 -5.24 10.79
C GLY A 388 -29.91 -5.28 12.31
N ARG A 389 -30.87 -6.02 12.88
CA ARG A 389 -30.99 -6.21 14.34
C ARG A 389 -30.31 -7.49 14.79
N GLU A 390 -29.85 -7.45 16.02
CA GLU A 390 -29.12 -8.52 16.68
C GLU A 390 -29.88 -8.95 17.93
N PHE A 391 -29.99 -10.26 18.14
CA PHE A 391 -30.73 -10.85 19.26
C PHE A 391 -29.82 -11.84 19.99
N GLU A 392 -29.60 -11.61 21.28
CA GLU A 392 -28.82 -12.51 22.13
C GLU A 392 -29.51 -13.86 22.25
N ILE A 393 -28.75 -14.94 22.07
CA ILE A 393 -29.22 -16.32 22.18
C ILE A 393 -29.00 -16.77 23.63
N THR A 394 -30.09 -16.95 24.37
CA THR A 394 -30.06 -17.41 25.77
C THR A 394 -30.13 -18.92 25.89
N LYS A 395 -30.65 -19.61 24.86
CA LYS A 395 -30.72 -21.08 24.82
C LYS A 395 -30.65 -21.58 23.39
N CYS A 396 -29.88 -22.65 23.17
CA CYS A 396 -29.81 -23.36 21.91
C CYS A 396 -30.08 -24.85 22.14
N LYS A 397 -31.01 -25.44 21.39
CA LYS A 397 -31.32 -26.88 21.47
C LYS A 397 -31.49 -27.46 20.07
N LYS A 398 -30.79 -28.55 19.77
CA LYS A 398 -31.03 -29.35 18.56
C LYS A 398 -32.27 -30.24 18.76
N GLU A 399 -33.26 -30.12 17.89
CA GLU A 399 -34.47 -30.95 17.85
C GLU A 399 -34.63 -31.56 16.46
N GLY A 400 -34.24 -32.83 16.31
CA GLY A 400 -34.21 -33.48 15.00
C GLY A 400 -33.16 -32.84 14.08
N ASN A 401 -33.59 -32.32 12.93
CA ASN A 401 -32.76 -31.63 11.94
C ASN A 401 -32.82 -30.08 12.07
N LYS A 402 -33.33 -29.55 13.19
CA LYS A 402 -33.46 -28.11 13.41
C LYS A 402 -32.80 -27.68 14.72
N TYR A 403 -32.38 -26.42 14.76
CA TYR A 403 -31.94 -25.76 16.00
C TYR A 403 -33.04 -24.83 16.49
N VAL A 404 -33.48 -25.00 17.73
CA VAL A 404 -34.43 -24.12 18.40
C VAL A 404 -33.64 -23.18 19.30
N LEU A 405 -33.67 -21.90 18.95
CA LEU A 405 -33.01 -20.81 19.67
C LEU A 405 -34.05 -20.03 20.49
N THR A 406 -33.74 -19.74 21.74
CA THR A 406 -34.48 -18.76 22.56
C THR A 406 -33.66 -17.47 22.59
N CYS A 407 -34.30 -16.35 22.24
CA CYS A 407 -33.63 -15.08 22.03
C CYS A 407 -34.26 -13.96 22.85
N ASN A 408 -33.43 -13.02 23.32
CA ASN A 408 -33.89 -11.79 23.96
C ASN A 408 -34.41 -10.80 22.91
N ARG A 409 -35.46 -10.05 23.25
CA ARG A 409 -35.97 -8.95 22.41
C ARG A 409 -35.09 -7.71 22.59
N VAL A 410 -34.91 -6.94 21.51
CA VAL A 410 -34.06 -5.73 21.52
C VAL A 410 -34.91 -4.46 21.53
N LEU A 411 -34.57 -3.50 22.39
CA LEU A 411 -35.23 -2.20 22.45
C LEU A 411 -34.64 -1.24 21.40
N ASP A 412 -35.51 -0.62 20.59
CA ASP A 412 -35.15 0.49 19.74
C ASP A 412 -35.39 1.81 20.48
N ASP A 413 -34.32 2.54 20.80
CA ASP A 413 -34.41 3.75 21.61
C ASP A 413 -35.09 4.93 20.92
N GLY A 414 -35.11 4.96 19.58
CA GLY A 414 -35.77 6.01 18.82
C GLY A 414 -37.27 5.79 18.73
N LEU A 415 -37.68 4.53 18.58
CA LEU A 415 -39.09 4.14 18.46
C LEU A 415 -39.74 3.82 19.82
N LYS A 416 -38.94 3.55 20.85
CA LYS A 416 -39.39 3.04 22.16
C LYS A 416 -40.20 1.74 22.05
N LEU A 417 -39.79 0.85 21.15
CA LEU A 417 -40.42 -0.46 20.91
C LEU A 417 -39.40 -1.60 20.98
N TYR A 418 -39.84 -2.74 21.50
CA TYR A 418 -39.08 -3.99 21.51
C TYR A 418 -39.35 -4.83 20.25
N PHE A 419 -38.29 -5.28 19.60
CA PHE A 419 -38.32 -6.13 18.40
C PHE A 419 -37.96 -7.59 18.72
N PRO A 420 -38.47 -8.58 17.96
CA PRO A 420 -39.59 -8.47 17.01
C PRO A 420 -40.89 -8.10 17.75
N TYR A 421 -41.97 -7.73 17.05
CA TYR A 421 -43.34 -7.53 17.60
C TYR A 421 -44.39 -7.75 16.49
N LYS A 422 -45.70 -7.61 16.77
CA LYS A 422 -46.78 -8.02 15.85
C LYS A 422 -46.64 -7.56 14.40
N ASP A 423 -46.20 -6.32 14.18
CA ASP A 423 -46.06 -5.75 12.84
C ASP A 423 -44.65 -5.97 12.24
N TYR A 424 -43.67 -6.36 13.06
CA TYR A 424 -42.27 -6.61 12.70
C TYR A 424 -41.81 -7.98 13.22
N ASN A 425 -42.48 -9.03 12.74
CA ASN A 425 -42.14 -10.42 13.04
C ASN A 425 -41.07 -10.94 12.08
N ILE A 426 -40.20 -11.81 12.60
CA ILE A 426 -39.28 -12.64 11.80
C ILE A 426 -40.09 -13.78 11.17
N LYS A 427 -39.79 -14.15 9.92
CA LYS A 427 -40.51 -15.17 9.16
C LYS A 427 -39.58 -16.22 8.57
N ALA A 428 -40.17 -17.33 8.14
CA ALA A 428 -39.43 -18.34 7.39
C ALA A 428 -38.89 -17.74 6.09
N GLY A 429 -37.62 -18.00 5.78
CA GLY A 429 -36.91 -17.45 4.64
C GLY A 429 -36.12 -16.17 4.92
N ASP A 430 -36.33 -15.49 6.07
CA ASP A 430 -35.48 -14.36 6.46
C ASP A 430 -34.04 -14.85 6.68
N LYS A 431 -33.06 -14.07 6.26
CA LYS A 431 -31.64 -14.40 6.33
C LYS A 431 -30.98 -13.97 7.63
N PHE A 432 -30.01 -14.74 8.08
CA PHE A 432 -29.29 -14.48 9.32
C PHE A 432 -27.81 -14.89 9.24
N VAL A 433 -27.03 -14.39 10.21
CA VAL A 433 -25.73 -14.96 10.57
C VAL A 433 -25.66 -15.12 12.08
N LEU A 434 -24.79 -16.03 12.53
CA LEU A 434 -24.42 -16.17 13.93
C LEU A 434 -23.16 -15.35 14.23
N LEU A 435 -23.19 -14.62 15.32
CA LEU A 435 -22.09 -13.83 15.86
C LEU A 435 -21.67 -14.39 17.23
N ASN A 436 -20.46 -14.03 17.66
CA ASN A 436 -19.88 -14.41 18.95
C ASN A 436 -19.76 -15.95 19.15
N ILE A 437 -19.58 -16.68 18.05
CA ILE A 437 -19.23 -18.11 18.03
C ILE A 437 -17.84 -18.28 17.40
N ASP A 438 -17.12 -19.32 17.81
CA ASP A 438 -15.88 -19.72 17.16
C ASP A 438 -16.16 -20.18 15.72
N MET A 439 -15.28 -19.80 14.79
CA MET A 439 -15.48 -20.11 13.36
C MET A 439 -15.38 -21.63 13.09
N PRO A 440 -16.45 -22.28 12.60
CA PRO A 440 -16.42 -23.72 12.33
C PRO A 440 -15.53 -24.09 11.14
N ASP A 441 -14.79 -25.21 11.27
CA ASP A 441 -13.90 -25.74 10.23
C ASP A 441 -14.62 -25.94 8.89
N VAL A 442 -15.88 -26.38 8.95
CA VAL A 442 -16.75 -26.61 7.79
C VAL A 442 -16.96 -25.36 6.95
N TYR A 443 -17.01 -24.18 7.58
CA TYR A 443 -17.25 -22.91 6.86
C TYR A 443 -15.96 -22.35 6.29
N ILE A 444 -14.81 -22.67 6.88
CA ILE A 444 -13.50 -22.38 6.30
C ILE A 444 -13.29 -23.21 5.04
N GLN A 445 -13.60 -24.52 5.08
CA GLN A 445 -13.52 -25.40 3.92
C GLN A 445 -14.50 -24.98 2.81
N ALA A 446 -15.73 -24.62 3.15
CA ALA A 446 -16.71 -24.14 2.18
C ALA A 446 -16.30 -22.80 1.55
N ALA A 447 -15.77 -21.85 2.33
CA ALA A 447 -15.24 -20.59 1.80
C ALA A 447 -14.05 -20.82 0.86
N SER A 448 -13.16 -21.79 1.17
CA SER A 448 -12.07 -22.19 0.29
C SER A 448 -12.58 -22.72 -1.07
N GLN A 449 -13.72 -23.44 -1.08
CA GLN A 449 -14.37 -23.86 -2.33
C GLN A 449 -15.00 -22.68 -3.09
N ARG A 450 -15.59 -21.70 -2.38
CA ARG A 450 -16.05 -20.44 -3.02
C ARG A 450 -14.90 -19.69 -3.67
N LEU A 451 -13.76 -19.62 -2.97
CA LEU A 451 -12.52 -19.02 -3.50
C LEU A 451 -12.07 -19.72 -4.78
N LEU A 452 -12.08 -21.06 -4.81
CA LEU A 452 -11.74 -21.84 -6.01
C LEU A 452 -12.68 -21.53 -7.19
N ALA A 453 -13.98 -21.41 -6.93
CA ALA A 453 -14.97 -21.09 -7.97
C ALA A 453 -14.75 -19.67 -8.53
N ALA A 454 -14.63 -18.68 -7.65
CA ALA A 454 -14.38 -17.29 -8.04
C ALA A 454 -13.04 -17.12 -8.77
N ALA A 455 -11.99 -17.82 -8.32
CA ALA A 455 -10.68 -17.80 -8.96
C ALA A 455 -10.71 -18.44 -10.36
N LYS A 456 -11.50 -19.50 -10.58
CA LYS A 456 -11.70 -20.08 -11.93
C LYS A 456 -12.41 -19.12 -12.87
N GLU A 457 -13.43 -18.41 -12.37
CA GLU A 457 -14.13 -17.39 -13.16
C GLU A 457 -13.21 -16.22 -13.51
N TYR A 458 -12.40 -15.77 -12.55
CA TYR A 458 -11.39 -14.74 -12.79
C TYR A 458 -10.35 -15.19 -13.82
N LEU A 459 -9.83 -16.43 -13.72
CA LEU A 459 -8.86 -16.95 -14.67
C LEU A 459 -9.43 -17.02 -16.09
N ALA A 460 -10.66 -17.53 -16.25
CA ALA A 460 -11.32 -17.64 -17.54
C ALA A 460 -11.55 -16.29 -18.25
N LYS A 461 -11.59 -15.18 -17.50
CA LYS A 461 -11.69 -13.82 -18.06
C LYS A 461 -10.32 -13.24 -18.48
N ASN A 462 -9.22 -13.85 -18.05
CA ASN A 462 -7.88 -13.29 -18.21
C ASN A 462 -6.89 -14.27 -18.88
N ASP A 463 -7.33 -15.44 -19.32
CA ASP A 463 -6.50 -16.48 -19.94
C ASP A 463 -6.44 -16.43 -21.48
N TYR A 464 -6.83 -15.30 -22.07
CA TYR A 464 -6.78 -15.02 -23.50
C TYR A 464 -6.45 -13.54 -23.76
N VAL A 465 -6.11 -13.21 -25.01
CA VAL A 465 -5.86 -11.83 -25.44
C VAL A 465 -7.19 -11.15 -25.76
N ARG A 466 -7.47 -10.02 -25.10
CA ARG A 466 -8.61 -9.16 -25.42
C ARG A 466 -8.25 -8.24 -26.58
N TYR A 467 -9.22 -8.06 -27.48
CA TYR A 467 -9.07 -7.20 -28.64
C TYR A 467 -10.13 -6.10 -28.65
N SER A 468 -9.73 -4.91 -29.09
CA SER A 468 -10.66 -3.90 -29.60
C SER A 468 -10.59 -3.87 -31.13
N TYR A 469 -11.69 -3.48 -31.75
CA TYR A 469 -11.80 -3.41 -33.20
C TYR A 469 -12.25 -2.03 -33.64
N GLU A 470 -11.59 -1.50 -34.66
CA GLU A 470 -11.93 -0.22 -35.29
C GLU A 470 -12.26 -0.48 -36.77
N PRO A 471 -13.53 -0.83 -37.07
CA PRO A 471 -13.96 -1.01 -38.45
C PRO A 471 -14.12 0.35 -39.14
N LYS A 472 -13.51 0.50 -40.31
CA LYS A 472 -13.74 1.65 -41.19
C LYS A 472 -14.85 1.34 -42.17
N VAL A 473 -16.04 1.86 -41.90
CA VAL A 473 -17.25 1.62 -42.69
C VAL A 473 -17.11 2.21 -44.10
N ASP A 474 -17.65 1.51 -45.10
CA ASP A 474 -17.78 2.04 -46.45
C ASP A 474 -18.97 3.02 -46.54
N ASP A 475 -18.67 4.31 -46.50
CA ASP A 475 -19.64 5.40 -46.56
C ASP A 475 -20.56 5.33 -47.81
N ILE A 476 -20.02 4.87 -48.96
CA ILE A 476 -20.81 4.71 -50.21
C ILE A 476 -21.74 3.52 -50.09
N PHE A 477 -21.29 2.42 -49.49
CA PHE A 477 -22.14 1.27 -49.20
C PHE A 477 -23.30 1.66 -48.29
N MET A 478 -23.03 2.41 -47.22
CA MET A 478 -24.07 2.91 -46.30
C MET A 478 -25.10 3.79 -47.02
N ALA A 479 -24.65 4.71 -47.89
CA ALA A 479 -25.54 5.56 -48.66
C ALA A 479 -26.42 4.77 -49.66
N ARG A 480 -25.85 3.78 -50.36
CA ARG A 480 -26.62 2.94 -51.30
C ARG A 480 -27.66 2.09 -50.58
N GLN A 481 -27.28 1.47 -49.46
CA GLN A 481 -28.20 0.70 -48.63
C GLN A 481 -29.33 1.58 -48.10
N HIS A 482 -29.02 2.83 -47.73
CA HIS A 482 -30.02 3.82 -47.35
C HIS A 482 -31.00 4.12 -48.48
N ASP A 483 -30.50 4.47 -49.67
CA ASP A 483 -31.35 4.76 -50.83
C ASP A 483 -32.26 3.58 -51.20
N GLU A 484 -31.74 2.35 -51.14
CA GLU A 484 -32.49 1.11 -51.40
C GLU A 484 -33.57 0.82 -50.34
N ALA A 485 -33.28 1.06 -49.06
CA ALA A 485 -34.24 0.89 -47.98
C ALA A 485 -35.34 1.94 -48.06
N VAL A 486 -34.98 3.21 -48.30
CA VAL A 486 -35.94 4.32 -48.50
C VAL A 486 -36.85 4.04 -49.70
N ALA A 487 -36.31 3.52 -50.81
CA ALA A 487 -37.12 3.14 -51.97
C ALA A 487 -38.13 2.02 -51.67
N ARG A 488 -37.86 1.17 -50.68
CA ARG A 488 -38.75 0.10 -50.19
C ARG A 488 -39.67 0.54 -49.04
N GLY A 489 -39.49 1.75 -48.51
CA GLY A 489 -40.21 2.22 -47.32
C GLY A 489 -39.75 1.53 -46.02
N GLU A 490 -38.56 0.95 -46.02
CA GLU A 490 -37.94 0.27 -44.88
C GLU A 490 -36.97 1.22 -44.17
N ALA A 491 -36.73 1.01 -42.87
CA ALA A 491 -35.69 1.72 -42.14
C ALA A 491 -34.30 1.20 -42.57
N SER A 492 -33.37 2.11 -42.85
CA SER A 492 -32.02 1.74 -43.25
C SER A 492 -31.08 1.54 -42.05
N ILE A 493 -29.91 0.93 -42.27
CA ILE A 493 -28.86 0.86 -41.24
C ILE A 493 -28.36 2.27 -40.93
N HIS A 494 -28.32 3.14 -41.96
CA HIS A 494 -28.07 4.57 -41.80
C HIS A 494 -29.05 5.23 -40.84
N ASP A 495 -30.25 4.72 -40.59
CA ASP A 495 -31.21 5.37 -39.68
C ASP A 495 -31.26 4.72 -38.29
N THR A 496 -30.90 3.44 -38.20
CA THR A 496 -31.09 2.63 -36.98
C THR A 496 -29.81 2.40 -36.17
N LEU A 497 -28.63 2.44 -36.80
CA LEU A 497 -27.36 2.16 -36.14
C LEU A 497 -27.12 3.04 -34.92
N LYS A 498 -26.90 2.44 -33.73
CA LYS A 498 -26.68 3.16 -32.48
C LYS A 498 -25.68 2.47 -31.56
N GLU A 499 -25.03 3.23 -30.68
CA GLU A 499 -24.17 2.67 -29.63
C GLU A 499 -24.95 1.70 -28.73
N GLY A 500 -24.27 0.64 -28.31
CA GLY A 500 -24.87 -0.48 -27.59
C GLY A 500 -25.56 -1.51 -28.48
N ASP A 501 -25.63 -1.33 -29.81
CA ASP A 501 -26.06 -2.39 -30.75
C ASP A 501 -24.90 -3.38 -31.02
N LEU A 502 -25.23 -4.59 -31.49
CA LEU A 502 -24.25 -5.59 -31.90
C LEU A 502 -23.92 -5.43 -33.38
N MET A 503 -22.68 -5.07 -33.69
CA MET A 503 -22.18 -5.09 -35.05
C MET A 503 -21.69 -6.49 -35.40
N LEU A 504 -22.28 -7.08 -36.43
CA LEU A 504 -21.91 -8.38 -36.97
C LEU A 504 -20.82 -8.18 -38.01
N PHE A 505 -19.67 -8.82 -37.85
CA PHE A 505 -18.64 -8.81 -38.89
C PHE A 505 -17.85 -10.10 -38.94
N SER A 506 -17.44 -10.46 -40.16
CA SER A 506 -16.69 -11.68 -40.44
C SER A 506 -15.48 -11.38 -41.33
N ASP A 507 -14.33 -11.93 -40.95
CA ASP A 507 -13.09 -11.84 -41.72
C ASP A 507 -12.30 -13.14 -41.55
N GLU A 508 -12.10 -13.89 -42.64
CA GLU A 508 -11.43 -15.19 -42.60
C GLU A 508 -9.91 -15.06 -42.33
N ASP A 509 -9.29 -14.00 -42.84
CA ASP A 509 -7.84 -13.78 -42.76
C ASP A 509 -7.40 -13.41 -41.33
N LEU A 510 -8.21 -12.60 -40.64
CA LEU A 510 -7.99 -12.26 -39.23
C LEU A 510 -8.63 -13.26 -38.25
N GLY A 511 -9.37 -14.25 -38.75
CA GLY A 511 -10.09 -15.25 -37.95
C GLY A 511 -11.22 -14.65 -37.11
N ILE A 512 -11.83 -13.55 -37.58
CA ILE A 512 -12.86 -12.83 -36.85
C ILE A 512 -14.23 -13.35 -37.28
N ASN A 513 -15.01 -13.86 -36.34
CA ASN A 513 -16.43 -14.15 -36.50
C ASN A 513 -17.14 -13.58 -35.28
N GLY A 514 -17.38 -12.28 -35.32
CA GLY A 514 -17.66 -11.46 -34.14
C GLY A 514 -19.03 -10.81 -34.18
N ASN A 515 -19.74 -10.92 -33.06
CA ASN A 515 -20.90 -10.10 -32.73
C ASN A 515 -20.48 -9.19 -31.58
N ILE A 516 -19.96 -8.00 -31.89
CA ILE A 516 -19.34 -7.14 -30.89
C ILE A 516 -20.16 -5.87 -30.71
N ILE A 517 -20.28 -5.42 -29.46
CA ILE A 517 -21.06 -4.23 -29.12
C ILE A 517 -20.35 -2.98 -29.65
N ILE A 518 -21.13 -2.08 -30.24
CA ILE A 518 -20.70 -0.74 -30.62
C ILE A 518 -20.49 0.07 -29.35
N ASP A 519 -19.23 0.28 -28.98
CA ASP A 519 -18.87 1.09 -27.82
C ASP A 519 -18.99 2.58 -28.12
N THR A 520 -18.46 3.04 -29.25
CA THR A 520 -18.52 4.44 -29.66
C THR A 520 -18.98 4.55 -31.11
N LEU A 521 -19.88 5.49 -31.38
CA LEU A 521 -20.41 5.83 -32.69
C LEU A 521 -20.36 7.34 -32.89
N ILE A 522 -19.61 7.77 -33.91
CA ILE A 522 -19.57 9.16 -34.36
C ILE A 522 -20.05 9.22 -35.81
N ILE A 523 -20.99 10.12 -36.10
CA ILE A 523 -21.54 10.31 -37.45
C ILE A 523 -21.43 11.79 -37.82
N LYS A 524 -20.74 12.09 -38.92
CA LYS A 524 -20.62 13.45 -39.48
C LYS A 524 -21.49 13.57 -40.71
N GLU A 525 -22.38 14.56 -40.72
CA GLU A 525 -23.30 14.80 -41.84
C GLU A 525 -23.36 16.27 -42.24
N GLY A 526 -23.51 16.52 -43.55
CA GLY A 526 -23.83 17.84 -44.10
C GLY A 526 -22.63 18.71 -44.50
N GLU A 527 -21.41 18.39 -44.07
CA GLU A 527 -20.18 18.98 -44.65
C GLU A 527 -19.86 18.38 -46.04
N ASP A 528 -20.05 17.06 -46.17
CA ASP A 528 -19.91 16.29 -47.41
C ASP A 528 -21.26 15.78 -47.93
N ILE A 529 -21.29 15.28 -49.17
CA ILE A 529 -22.50 14.71 -49.80
C ILE A 529 -22.91 13.39 -49.10
N ILE A 530 -21.94 12.64 -48.58
CA ILE A 530 -22.13 11.33 -47.99
C ILE A 530 -21.78 11.40 -46.49
N PRO A 531 -22.63 10.88 -45.59
CA PRO A 531 -22.32 10.74 -44.16
C PRO A 531 -21.05 9.94 -43.92
N LYS A 532 -20.27 10.33 -42.91
CA LYS A 532 -19.05 9.61 -42.48
C LYS A 532 -19.23 8.98 -41.12
N TYR A 533 -18.78 7.75 -40.97
CA TYR A 533 -18.92 6.97 -39.73
C TYR A 533 -17.57 6.66 -39.09
N THR A 534 -17.50 6.79 -37.77
CA THR A 534 -16.39 6.28 -36.97
C THR A 534 -16.98 5.39 -35.87
N ILE A 535 -16.54 4.14 -35.84
CA ILE A 535 -17.06 3.10 -34.97
C ILE A 535 -15.90 2.45 -34.22
N THR A 536 -16.08 2.28 -32.90
CA THR A 536 -15.20 1.44 -32.08
C THR A 536 -16.03 0.34 -31.47
N LEU A 537 -15.55 -0.90 -31.58
CA LEU A 537 -16.18 -2.09 -31.02
C LEU A 537 -15.36 -2.61 -29.84
N ARG A 538 -16.02 -2.98 -28.74
CA ARG A 538 -15.38 -3.59 -27.56
C ARG A 538 -16.17 -4.78 -27.05
N GLU A 539 -15.44 -5.82 -26.62
CA GLU A 539 -16.02 -7.06 -26.09
C GLU A 539 -16.59 -6.89 -24.66
N GLU A 540 -15.95 -6.06 -23.82
CA GLU A 540 -16.43 -5.74 -22.46
C GLU A 540 -16.22 -4.25 -22.13
N LYS A 541 -17.15 -3.68 -21.34
CA LYS A 541 -17.02 -2.34 -20.76
C LYS A 541 -17.33 -2.38 -19.27
N LYS A 542 -16.38 -1.94 -18.43
CA LYS A 542 -16.64 -1.58 -17.03
C LYS A 542 -17.01 -0.09 -16.99
N VAL A 543 -18.11 0.25 -16.32
CA VAL A 543 -18.49 1.66 -16.17
C VAL A 543 -17.53 2.34 -15.21
N GLY A 544 -16.56 3.11 -15.74
CA GLY A 544 -15.63 3.87 -14.92
C GLY A 544 -16.26 5.16 -14.42
N SER A 545 -16.32 5.35 -13.10
CA SER A 545 -16.76 6.62 -12.47
C SER A 545 -15.85 7.82 -12.82
N ILE A 546 -14.69 7.57 -13.44
CA ILE A 546 -13.66 8.55 -13.79
C ILE A 546 -13.75 9.03 -15.25
N GLU A 547 -14.28 8.21 -16.16
CA GLU A 547 -14.38 8.56 -17.59
C GLU A 547 -15.31 9.77 -17.83
N LYS A 548 -16.26 10.03 -16.94
CA LYS A 548 -17.11 11.23 -17.00
C LYS A 548 -16.43 12.51 -16.55
N ILE A 549 -15.51 12.42 -15.59
CA ILE A 549 -14.76 13.57 -15.12
C ILE A 549 -13.69 13.90 -16.16
N GLN A 550 -13.01 12.88 -16.72
CA GLN A 550 -12.10 13.06 -17.86
C GLN A 550 -12.83 13.62 -19.08
N ASN A 551 -13.98 13.07 -19.49
CA ASN A 551 -14.72 13.58 -20.67
C ASN A 551 -15.37 14.94 -20.44
N GLN A 552 -15.74 15.30 -19.21
CA GLN A 552 -16.16 16.67 -18.89
C GLN A 552 -14.95 17.64 -18.90
N ILE A 553 -13.77 17.21 -18.45
CA ILE A 553 -12.53 17.98 -18.52
C ILE A 553 -12.02 18.12 -19.97
N ASP A 554 -12.09 17.07 -20.78
CA ASP A 554 -11.68 17.07 -22.19
C ASP A 554 -12.69 17.80 -23.07
N SER A 555 -13.98 17.85 -22.69
CA SER A 555 -14.93 18.76 -23.35
C SER A 555 -14.69 20.24 -23.03
N ILE A 556 -13.93 20.54 -21.96
CA ILE A 556 -13.48 21.88 -21.61
C ILE A 556 -12.13 22.20 -22.27
N ILE A 557 -11.32 21.20 -22.61
CA ILE A 557 -9.96 21.35 -23.14
C ILE A 557 -9.86 21.10 -24.67
N GLY A 558 -10.74 20.29 -25.25
CA GLY A 558 -10.66 19.74 -26.61
C GLY A 558 -11.09 20.66 -27.76
N GLY A 559 -10.98 21.98 -27.58
CA GLY A 559 -11.23 22.98 -28.62
C GLY A 559 -9.95 23.64 -29.13
N GLY A 560 -9.03 22.88 -29.74
CA GLY A 560 -7.95 23.48 -30.55
C GLY A 560 -8.49 23.79 -31.95
N GLN A 561 -8.34 24.97 -32.56
CA GLN A 561 -7.42 26.08 -32.36
C GLN A 561 -8.10 27.41 -32.76
N GLY A 562 -7.85 28.49 -32.02
CA GLY A 562 -8.04 29.86 -32.53
C GLY A 562 -8.71 30.87 -31.61
N ILE A 563 -7.99 31.28 -30.56
CA ILE A 563 -8.10 32.58 -29.85
C ILE A 563 -9.40 32.82 -29.06
N GLY A 564 -9.26 32.73 -27.73
CA GLY A 564 -10.28 33.09 -26.74
C GLY A 564 -10.25 32.26 -25.46
N GLY A 565 -9.21 31.46 -25.23
CA GLY A 565 -9.01 30.76 -23.97
C GLY A 565 -8.78 31.74 -22.83
N LEU A 566 -9.39 31.43 -21.67
CA LEU A 566 -9.12 32.11 -20.42
C LEU A 566 -7.60 32.14 -20.19
N ASN A 567 -7.04 33.33 -19.95
CA ASN A 567 -5.60 33.45 -19.71
C ASN A 567 -5.24 32.77 -18.37
N THR A 568 -3.93 32.58 -18.13
CA THR A 568 -3.44 31.92 -16.91
C THR A 568 -3.99 32.56 -15.63
N GLU A 569 -4.25 33.87 -15.62
CA GLU A 569 -4.85 34.59 -14.48
C GLU A 569 -6.34 34.25 -14.29
N GLN A 570 -7.10 34.07 -15.36
CA GLN A 570 -8.50 33.68 -15.33
C GLN A 570 -8.68 32.20 -14.95
N VAL A 571 -7.82 31.32 -15.45
CA VAL A 571 -7.75 29.91 -15.01
C VAL A 571 -7.35 29.84 -13.53
N GLN A 572 -6.38 30.62 -13.09
CA GLN A 572 -6.04 30.74 -11.66
C GLN A 572 -7.18 31.33 -10.83
N SER A 573 -8.01 32.22 -11.39
CA SER A 573 -9.19 32.77 -10.69
C SER A 573 -10.30 31.74 -10.50
N ILE A 574 -10.52 30.87 -11.49
CA ILE A 574 -11.53 29.80 -11.44
C ILE A 574 -11.06 28.66 -10.55
N VAL A 575 -9.78 28.29 -10.63
CA VAL A 575 -9.16 27.34 -9.70
C VAL A 575 -9.15 27.91 -8.27
N ARG A 576 -8.99 29.23 -8.07
CA ARG A 576 -9.19 29.87 -6.76
C ARG A 576 -10.65 29.88 -6.31
N ALA A 577 -11.61 30.05 -7.21
CA ALA A 577 -13.03 30.17 -6.89
C ALA A 577 -13.70 28.81 -6.61
N LEU A 578 -13.37 27.77 -7.39
CA LEU A 578 -13.89 26.42 -7.24
C LEU A 578 -12.98 25.54 -6.36
N GLY A 579 -11.66 25.73 -6.46
CA GLY A 579 -10.72 24.98 -5.64
C GLY A 579 -10.90 25.24 -4.15
N LYS A 580 -11.22 26.47 -3.74
CA LYS A 580 -11.59 26.79 -2.34
C LYS A 580 -12.86 26.08 -1.83
N ARG A 581 -13.72 25.55 -2.71
CA ARG A 581 -14.93 24.81 -2.32
C ARG A 581 -14.69 23.30 -2.18
N PHE A 582 -13.66 22.77 -2.82
CA PHE A 582 -13.45 21.31 -2.95
C PHE A 582 -12.07 20.83 -2.49
N PHE A 583 -11.09 21.72 -2.32
CA PHE A 583 -9.72 21.41 -1.92
C PHE A 583 -9.22 22.40 -0.86
N LEU A 584 -8.32 21.94 0.01
CA LEU A 584 -7.63 22.80 0.97
C LEU A 584 -6.63 23.71 0.23
N SER A 585 -6.69 25.00 0.51
CA SER A 585 -5.88 26.05 -0.10
C SER A 585 -4.46 26.07 0.47
N ARG A 586 -3.45 26.13 -0.40
CA ARG A 586 -2.04 26.33 0.00
C ARG A 586 -1.67 27.77 0.35
N GLN A 587 -2.55 28.74 0.11
CA GLN A 587 -2.23 30.18 0.19
C GLN A 587 -3.15 31.01 1.11
N GLY A 588 -4.22 30.44 1.67
CA GLY A 588 -5.17 31.19 2.48
C GLY A 588 -6.09 30.30 3.29
N ASP A 589 -6.69 30.86 4.34
CA ASP A 589 -7.47 30.13 5.35
C ASP A 589 -8.70 29.41 4.77
N ASP A 590 -8.93 28.17 5.21
CA ASP A 590 -10.09 27.35 4.85
C ASP A 590 -10.99 27.09 6.08
N THR A 591 -12.28 26.83 5.84
CA THR A 591 -13.25 26.45 6.90
C THR A 591 -14.12 25.31 6.39
N ALA A 592 -14.13 24.18 7.11
CA ALA A 592 -15.02 23.06 6.82
C ALA A 592 -16.17 23.01 7.83
N GLU A 593 -17.39 22.76 7.34
CA GLU A 593 -18.60 22.61 8.18
C GLU A 593 -18.87 21.15 8.59
N GLY A 594 -18.01 20.20 8.18
CA GLY A 594 -18.12 18.76 8.48
C GLY A 594 -16.80 18.12 8.90
N LEU A 595 -16.82 16.83 9.26
CA LEU A 595 -15.65 16.09 9.74
C LEU A 595 -14.58 15.96 8.63
N ILE A 596 -13.33 16.33 8.93
CA ILE A 596 -12.19 16.14 8.03
C ILE A 596 -11.39 14.91 8.51
N THR A 597 -11.20 13.92 7.65
CA THR A 597 -10.40 12.71 7.93
C THR A 597 -9.10 12.71 7.11
N PHE A 598 -7.94 12.65 7.77
CA PHE A 598 -6.63 12.53 7.12
C PHE A 598 -6.13 11.07 7.19
N LEU A 599 -6.24 10.32 6.09
CA LEU A 599 -5.88 8.90 6.05
C LEU A 599 -4.39 8.60 6.26
N LYS A 600 -3.51 9.58 6.03
CA LYS A 600 -2.04 9.46 6.19
C LYS A 600 -1.46 10.41 7.26
N GLY A 601 -2.31 11.03 8.07
CA GLY A 601 -1.91 12.00 9.11
C GLY A 601 -1.95 13.47 8.66
N LEU A 602 -1.76 14.39 9.62
CA LEU A 602 -1.77 15.85 9.45
C LEU A 602 -0.45 16.44 9.97
N THR A 603 0.25 17.22 9.15
CA THR A 603 1.44 17.99 9.55
C THR A 603 1.11 19.49 9.49
N SER A 604 1.26 20.22 10.60
CA SER A 604 0.99 21.66 10.69
C SER A 604 2.22 22.40 11.21
N GLU A 605 2.67 23.42 10.50
CA GLU A 605 3.74 24.33 10.96
C GLU A 605 3.23 25.37 11.99
N GLY A 606 1.90 25.52 12.12
CA GLY A 606 1.25 26.47 13.04
C GLY A 606 0.44 25.82 14.17
N LYS A 607 -0.14 26.66 15.05
CA LYS A 607 -0.93 26.24 16.22
C LYS A 607 -2.29 25.66 15.83
N ILE A 608 -2.63 24.48 16.35
CA ILE A 608 -3.98 23.90 16.29
C ILE A 608 -4.75 24.30 17.56
N THR A 609 -5.96 24.84 17.41
CA THR A 609 -6.83 25.22 18.55
C THR A 609 -8.20 24.55 18.41
N SER A 610 -8.61 23.78 19.42
CA SER A 610 -9.96 23.19 19.55
C SER A 610 -10.75 23.88 20.67
N LYS A 611 -12.08 23.98 20.51
CA LYS A 611 -13.02 24.46 21.55
C LYS A 611 -13.34 23.40 22.60
N ASP A 612 -13.34 22.12 22.22
CA ASP A 612 -13.52 20.96 23.10
C ASP A 612 -12.23 20.13 23.10
N PHE A 613 -11.41 20.32 24.13
CA PHE A 613 -10.03 19.81 24.20
C PHE A 613 -9.94 18.31 24.52
N ILE A 614 -11.01 17.68 25.01
CA ILE A 614 -10.97 16.33 25.59
C ILE A 614 -11.10 15.21 24.54
N GLU A 615 -11.88 15.40 23.45
CA GLU A 615 -11.98 14.38 22.39
C GLU A 615 -10.85 14.45 21.35
N ALA A 616 -10.21 15.62 21.21
CA ALA A 616 -9.14 15.84 20.24
C ALA A 616 -7.80 15.15 20.59
N LEU A 617 -7.65 14.61 21.80
CA LEU A 617 -6.39 14.03 22.29
C LEU A 617 -6.17 12.56 21.88
N LYS A 618 -7.14 11.90 21.26
CA LYS A 618 -6.93 10.56 20.67
C LYS A 618 -6.11 10.69 19.38
N GLY A 619 -4.78 10.68 19.50
CA GLY A 619 -3.86 10.52 18.37
C GLY A 619 -3.11 11.77 17.88
N ILE A 620 -2.93 12.80 18.72
CA ILE A 620 -2.07 13.94 18.36
C ILE A 620 -0.59 13.58 18.59
N HIS A 621 0.16 13.39 17.50
CA HIS A 621 1.63 13.46 17.47
C HIS A 621 2.05 14.92 17.21
N ILE A 622 2.80 15.57 18.12
CA ILE A 622 3.37 16.91 17.88
C ILE A 622 4.89 16.79 17.68
N GLY A 623 5.31 16.77 16.41
CA GLY A 623 6.68 17.02 15.98
C GLY A 623 7.59 15.79 15.83
N GLU A 624 8.56 15.90 14.91
CA GLU A 624 9.55 14.86 14.55
C GLU A 624 10.51 14.44 15.69
N ASN A 625 10.43 15.05 16.89
CA ASN A 625 11.31 14.76 18.02
C ASN A 625 10.57 14.64 19.38
N GLY A 626 9.43 13.93 19.42
CA GLY A 626 8.99 13.22 20.63
C GLY A 626 8.31 14.02 21.76
N SER A 627 7.25 14.80 21.46
CA SER A 627 6.29 15.25 22.49
C SER A 627 4.84 14.99 22.05
N GLY A 628 4.08 14.23 22.83
CA GLY A 628 2.72 13.80 22.49
C GLY A 628 1.99 13.13 23.66
N VAL A 629 0.66 13.04 23.57
CA VAL A 629 -0.18 12.25 24.48
C VAL A 629 -0.60 10.99 23.72
N GLU A 630 -0.15 9.83 24.19
CA GLU A 630 -0.41 8.53 23.59
C GLU A 630 -1.34 7.71 24.48
N VAL A 631 -2.30 7.02 23.88
CA VAL A 631 -3.09 5.98 24.55
C VAL A 631 -2.42 4.65 24.23
N LEU A 632 -1.91 3.99 25.26
CA LEU A 632 -1.25 2.69 25.16
C LEU A 632 -2.28 1.59 24.85
N PRO A 633 -1.85 0.44 24.31
CA PRO A 633 -2.75 -0.67 23.96
C PRO A 633 -3.59 -1.22 25.13
N ASP A 634 -3.16 -0.98 26.37
CA ASP A 634 -3.89 -1.36 27.59
C ASP A 634 -4.95 -0.33 28.04
N GLY A 635 -5.15 0.74 27.25
CA GLY A 635 -6.11 1.81 27.52
C GLY A 635 -5.61 2.89 28.48
N THR A 636 -4.36 2.79 28.97
CA THR A 636 -3.75 3.84 29.79
C THR A 636 -3.16 4.96 28.93
N THR A 637 -3.04 6.17 29.47
CA THR A 637 -2.58 7.34 28.71
C THR A 637 -1.23 7.82 29.23
N GLN A 638 -0.27 8.04 28.34
CA GLN A 638 1.03 8.63 28.63
C GLN A 638 1.15 10.01 27.97
N ALA A 639 1.59 11.02 28.72
CA ALA A 639 1.88 12.35 28.19
C ALA A 639 3.38 12.64 28.26
N VAL A 640 4.02 12.86 27.10
CA VAL A 640 5.43 13.25 26.99
C VAL A 640 5.48 14.72 26.58
N VAL A 641 5.96 15.59 27.47
CA VAL A 641 6.05 17.04 27.25
C VAL A 641 7.38 17.59 27.76
N ASP A 642 8.04 18.41 26.95
CA ASP A 642 9.31 19.06 27.34
C ASP A 642 9.14 20.12 28.45
N ARG A 643 8.00 20.81 28.51
CA ARG A 643 7.67 21.82 29.54
C ARG A 643 6.19 21.80 29.89
N LEU A 644 5.88 21.53 31.16
CA LEU A 644 4.52 21.61 31.72
C LEU A 644 4.38 22.87 32.59
N TYR A 645 3.56 23.83 32.16
CA TYR A 645 3.27 25.05 32.91
C TYR A 645 1.80 25.07 33.36
N VAL A 646 1.56 25.09 34.67
CA VAL A 646 0.22 25.13 35.27
C VAL A 646 0.04 26.46 36.00
N LYS A 647 -0.90 27.29 35.52
CA LYS A 647 -1.02 28.71 35.90
C LYS A 647 -1.64 28.95 37.28
N VAL A 648 -2.36 27.97 37.83
CA VAL A 648 -3.09 28.12 39.10
C VAL A 648 -2.75 27.01 40.09
N LYS A 649 -3.10 25.74 39.80
CA LYS A 649 -2.80 24.59 40.68
C LYS A 649 -2.92 23.26 39.93
N ALA A 650 -2.05 22.29 40.23
CA ALA A 650 -2.13 20.91 39.74
C ALA A 650 -2.47 19.95 40.90
N TYR A 651 -3.22 18.89 40.61
CA TYR A 651 -3.57 17.82 41.55
C TYR A 651 -3.04 16.48 41.00
N PHE A 652 -2.31 15.74 41.81
CA PHE A 652 -1.75 14.42 41.48
C PHE A 652 -2.15 13.43 42.57
N GLU A 653 -2.56 12.22 42.20
CA GLU A 653 -2.83 11.14 43.16
C GLU A 653 -1.51 10.56 43.71
N THR A 654 -0.50 10.41 42.84
CA THR A 654 0.91 10.18 43.19
C THR A 654 1.81 10.93 42.20
N LEU A 655 2.81 11.68 42.68
CA LEU A 655 3.79 12.42 41.86
C LEU A 655 5.21 11.91 42.12
N GLU A 656 5.77 11.15 41.19
CA GLU A 656 7.15 10.68 41.25
C GLU A 656 8.06 11.69 40.52
N ILE A 657 8.75 12.55 41.27
CA ILE A 657 9.65 13.56 40.70
C ILE A 657 11.04 12.94 40.51
N ARG A 658 11.37 12.51 39.28
CA ARG A 658 12.78 12.29 38.89
C ARG A 658 13.43 13.65 38.66
N LYS A 659 13.98 14.22 39.72
CA LYS A 659 14.60 15.55 39.74
C LYS A 659 15.82 15.58 38.79
N LYS A 660 15.69 16.26 37.65
CA LYS A 660 16.85 16.69 36.83
C LYS A 660 17.30 18.04 37.39
N THR A 661 18.33 18.02 38.22
CA THR A 661 19.01 19.26 38.65
C THR A 661 19.66 19.92 37.43
N HIS A 662 19.36 21.19 37.22
CA HIS A 662 20.14 22.06 36.34
C HIS A 662 21.59 22.11 36.85
N VAL A 663 22.53 21.83 35.96
CA VAL A 663 23.95 21.51 36.21
C VAL A 663 24.13 20.19 36.99
N GLY A 664 23.70 19.07 36.39
CA GLY A 664 24.12 17.75 36.87
C GLY A 664 25.60 17.57 36.54
N GLY A 665 26.50 17.98 37.43
CA GLY A 665 27.95 17.89 37.28
C GLY A 665 28.44 16.45 37.16
N GLU A 666 29.08 15.93 38.21
CA GLU A 666 29.51 14.53 38.29
C GLU A 666 28.55 13.74 39.20
N GLN A 667 28.08 12.57 38.74
CA GLN A 667 27.31 11.63 39.55
C GLN A 667 28.12 10.35 39.78
N ILE A 668 28.19 9.92 41.03
CA ILE A 668 28.90 8.71 41.45
C ILE A 668 27.85 7.70 41.92
N LEU A 669 27.75 6.57 41.23
CA LEU A 669 26.89 5.44 41.58
C LEU A 669 27.77 4.38 42.24
N SER A 670 27.58 4.14 43.53
CA SER A 670 28.37 3.18 44.32
C SER A 670 27.54 2.56 45.46
N PRO A 671 28.07 1.52 46.15
CA PRO A 671 27.29 0.72 47.11
C PRO A 671 26.86 1.41 48.43
N ALA A 672 27.17 2.68 48.65
CA ALA A 672 26.76 3.40 49.86
C ALA A 672 26.66 4.92 49.61
N GLY A 673 25.62 5.56 50.17
CA GLY A 673 25.47 7.01 50.11
C GLY A 673 24.59 7.56 51.25
N MET A 674 24.85 8.80 51.66
CA MET A 674 24.02 9.51 52.65
C MET A 674 24.09 11.02 52.47
N LYS A 675 23.01 11.72 52.82
CA LYS A 675 23.05 13.18 53.05
C LYS A 675 23.35 13.45 54.52
N CYS A 676 24.46 14.12 54.79
CA CYS A 676 24.84 14.49 56.15
C CYS A 676 23.91 15.61 56.65
N ILE A 677 23.22 15.37 57.76
CA ILE A 677 22.33 16.38 58.37
C ILE A 677 23.00 17.13 59.53
N ARG A 678 24.08 16.57 60.09
CA ARG A 678 24.75 17.08 61.28
C ARG A 678 26.14 16.44 61.44
N VAL A 679 27.11 17.20 61.92
CA VAL A 679 28.47 16.72 62.20
C VAL A 679 28.86 17.01 63.66
N GLU A 680 29.45 16.03 64.34
CA GLU A 680 30.12 16.19 65.63
C GLU A 680 31.63 15.94 65.46
N GLU A 681 32.45 16.82 66.02
CA GLU A 681 33.91 16.68 65.98
C GLU A 681 34.43 15.99 67.25
N HIS A 682 35.23 14.93 67.06
CA HIS A 682 35.91 14.20 68.13
C HIS A 682 37.44 14.26 67.92
N GLU A 683 38.23 13.78 68.88
CA GLU A 683 39.70 13.88 68.84
C GLU A 683 40.30 13.22 67.57
N GLY A 684 39.78 12.06 67.14
CA GLY A 684 40.32 11.29 66.01
C GLY A 684 39.43 11.17 64.76
N TYR A 685 38.15 11.58 64.84
CA TYR A 685 37.17 11.41 63.77
C TYR A 685 36.10 12.51 63.77
N TYR A 686 35.38 12.61 62.66
CA TYR A 686 34.15 13.39 62.54
C TYR A 686 32.97 12.43 62.46
N ARG A 687 31.97 12.60 63.33
CA ARG A 687 30.74 11.81 63.30
C ARG A 687 29.68 12.53 62.48
N CYS A 688 29.32 11.95 61.34
CA CYS A 688 28.35 12.49 60.40
C CYS A 688 27.03 11.74 60.54
N PHE A 689 25.95 12.44 60.88
CA PHE A 689 24.61 11.86 61.05
C PHE A 689 23.77 11.97 59.77
N PHE A 690 22.83 11.05 59.58
CA PHE A 690 21.80 11.08 58.54
C PHE A 690 20.43 10.65 59.11
N LEU A 691 19.34 10.91 58.37
CA LEU A 691 18.00 10.49 58.79
C LEU A 691 17.84 8.99 58.60
N ALA A 692 17.63 8.24 59.68
CA ALA A 692 17.33 6.80 59.61
C ALA A 692 15.86 6.48 59.20
N ARG A 693 14.99 7.49 59.10
CA ARG A 693 13.60 7.37 58.61
C ARG A 693 13.15 8.62 57.85
N GLN A 694 12.52 8.42 56.70
CA GLN A 694 11.87 9.47 55.90
C GLN A 694 10.59 8.89 55.28
N ASP A 695 9.46 9.61 55.39
CA ASP A 695 8.15 9.22 54.82
C ASP A 695 7.66 7.79 55.16
N GLY A 696 8.01 7.28 56.35
CA GLY A 696 7.60 5.95 56.83
C GLY A 696 8.52 4.78 56.41
N ILE A 697 9.59 5.04 55.64
CA ILE A 697 10.57 4.05 55.20
C ILE A 697 11.84 4.14 56.07
N GLU A 698 12.39 2.99 56.49
CA GLU A 698 13.64 2.90 57.25
C GLU A 698 14.84 2.92 56.30
N ILE A 699 15.77 3.87 56.50
CA ILE A 699 17.00 4.01 55.71
C ILE A 699 18.11 3.26 56.46
N HIS A 700 18.61 2.19 55.86
CA HIS A 700 19.70 1.40 56.43
C HIS A 700 21.06 2.06 56.16
N ASN A 701 21.97 2.00 57.13
CA ASN A 701 23.34 2.45 56.93
C ASN A 701 24.08 1.45 56.02
N GLU A 702 24.37 1.86 54.79
CA GLU A 702 25.06 1.00 53.81
C GLU A 702 26.59 1.09 53.92
N PHE A 703 27.13 2.03 54.70
CA PHE A 703 28.57 2.15 54.94
C PHE A 703 29.08 1.06 55.88
N THR A 704 30.34 0.66 55.68
CA THR A 704 31.08 -0.25 56.57
C THR A 704 32.42 0.34 56.97
N PRO A 705 33.00 -0.04 58.13
CA PRO A 705 34.38 0.33 58.45
C PRO A 705 35.34 -0.11 57.34
N GLY A 706 36.18 0.81 56.86
CA GLY A 706 37.06 0.62 55.70
C GLY A 706 36.51 1.17 54.37
N THR A 707 35.26 1.64 54.33
CA THR A 707 34.71 2.39 53.18
C THR A 707 35.48 3.70 53.00
N LEU A 708 35.82 4.05 51.76
CA LEU A 708 36.46 5.32 51.42
C LEU A 708 35.38 6.32 50.99
N ALA A 709 34.91 7.13 51.93
CA ALA A 709 33.80 8.06 51.74
C ALA A 709 34.27 9.39 51.14
N ILE A 710 33.65 9.82 50.04
CA ILE A 710 33.96 11.04 49.31
C ILE A 710 32.77 12.01 49.34
N SER A 711 33.07 13.31 49.41
CA SER A 711 32.13 14.39 49.10
C SER A 711 32.89 15.42 48.28
N LYS A 712 32.27 15.90 47.19
CA LYS A 712 32.84 16.92 46.31
C LYS A 712 31.74 17.86 45.82
N GLU A 713 31.86 19.15 46.13
CA GLU A 713 31.01 20.21 45.58
C GLU A 713 31.81 21.09 44.60
N ASP A 714 31.43 21.07 43.32
CA ASP A 714 31.96 21.98 42.28
C ASP A 714 30.93 23.09 42.02
N ASN A 715 30.88 24.14 42.87
CA ASN A 715 30.03 25.29 42.56
C ASN A 715 30.68 26.15 41.47
N ILE A 716 30.05 26.19 40.30
CA ILE A 716 30.32 27.16 39.24
C ILE A 716 29.64 28.48 39.63
N ASN A 717 30.40 29.36 40.28
CA ASN A 717 30.38 30.83 40.22
C ASN A 717 30.71 31.47 41.59
N GLU A 718 31.85 32.15 41.66
CA GLU A 718 32.12 33.14 42.72
C GLU A 718 31.02 34.22 42.71
N GLY A 719 30.34 34.41 43.85
CA GLY A 719 29.63 35.66 44.14
C GLY A 719 28.10 35.66 44.21
N ALA A 720 27.38 34.52 44.16
CA ALA A 720 25.91 34.53 44.21
C ALA A 720 25.26 34.09 45.53
N SER A 721 26.01 33.63 46.53
CA SER A 721 25.46 33.31 47.85
C SER A 721 26.54 33.40 48.93
N SER A 722 26.33 34.29 49.90
CA SER A 722 27.18 34.40 51.09
C SER A 722 27.18 33.08 51.86
N GLY A 723 28.24 32.28 51.72
CA GLY A 723 28.46 31.04 52.49
C GLY A 723 28.77 29.77 51.69
N ALA A 724 28.78 29.79 50.35
CA ALA A 724 29.11 28.60 49.55
C ALA A 724 30.64 28.42 49.41
N THR A 725 31.24 27.61 50.27
CA THR A 725 32.62 27.13 50.12
C THR A 725 32.62 25.80 49.38
N ASN A 726 33.35 25.67 48.27
CA ASN A 726 33.61 24.37 47.63
C ASN A 726 34.26 23.43 48.66
N ARG A 727 33.61 22.30 48.96
CA ARG A 727 34.09 21.33 49.96
C ARG A 727 34.45 20.02 49.27
N TYR A 728 35.68 19.58 49.46
CA TYR A 728 36.18 18.29 48.99
C TYR A 728 36.77 17.50 50.15
N TYR A 729 36.44 16.22 50.25
CA TYR A 729 37.20 15.26 51.05
C TYR A 729 36.97 13.84 50.57
N TRP A 730 37.98 13.00 50.74
CA TRP A 730 37.88 11.55 50.58
C TRP A 730 38.54 10.88 51.78
N ARG A 731 37.73 10.34 52.69
CA ARG A 731 38.15 9.93 54.05
C ARG A 731 37.73 8.49 54.33
N LYS A 732 38.51 7.77 55.13
CA LYS A 732 38.12 6.43 55.59
C LYS A 732 37.02 6.49 56.65
N VAL A 733 35.99 5.68 56.48
CA VAL A 733 35.01 5.36 57.53
C VAL A 733 35.66 4.41 58.54
N VAL A 734 35.75 4.83 59.80
CA VAL A 734 36.37 4.04 60.88
C VAL A 734 35.34 3.30 61.74
N ALA A 735 34.11 3.80 61.81
CA ALA A 735 33.00 3.16 62.49
C ALA A 735 31.66 3.59 61.88
N VAL A 736 30.61 2.80 62.09
CA VAL A 736 29.24 3.07 61.62
C VAL A 736 28.24 2.77 62.73
N GLY A 737 27.22 3.61 62.85
CA GLY A 737 26.06 3.41 63.71
C GLY A 737 24.77 3.28 62.90
N ARG A 738 23.62 3.25 63.59
CA ARG A 738 22.31 3.16 62.93
C ARG A 738 22.03 4.37 62.03
N ASP A 739 22.43 5.55 62.48
CA ASP A 739 22.11 6.85 61.89
C ASP A 739 23.34 7.75 61.75
N TYR A 740 24.56 7.18 61.84
CA TYR A 740 25.80 7.94 61.68
C TYR A 740 26.95 7.11 61.08
N ILE A 741 27.95 7.80 60.54
CA ILE A 741 29.27 7.28 60.18
C ILE A 741 30.38 8.10 60.84
N ASP A 742 31.50 7.48 61.17
CA ASP A 742 32.68 8.15 61.72
C ASP A 742 33.78 8.22 60.65
N LEU A 743 34.14 9.43 60.21
CA LEU A 743 35.17 9.70 59.22
C LEU A 743 36.51 10.04 59.88
N SER A 744 37.59 9.34 59.49
CA SER A 744 38.93 9.58 60.03
C SER A 744 39.45 10.99 59.73
N LYS A 745 40.08 11.63 60.73
CA LYS A 745 40.80 12.90 60.53
C LYS A 745 42.13 12.72 59.80
N THR A 746 42.81 11.60 60.02
CA THR A 746 44.19 11.36 59.57
C THR A 746 44.29 10.40 58.37
N HIS A 747 43.32 9.51 58.20
CA HIS A 747 43.27 8.57 57.08
C HIS A 747 42.35 9.10 55.98
N CYS A 748 42.90 9.97 55.14
CA CYS A 748 42.19 10.67 54.09
C CYS A 748 43.14 11.03 52.93
N ASP A 749 42.54 11.40 51.80
CA ASP A 749 43.24 12.00 50.68
C ASP A 749 43.87 13.35 51.04
N GLN A 750 44.88 13.73 50.28
CA GLN A 750 45.51 15.04 50.36
C GLN A 750 44.45 16.14 50.12
N ASP A 751 44.51 17.23 50.88
CA ASP A 751 43.57 18.37 50.81
C ASP A 751 42.12 18.09 51.24
N SER A 752 41.84 16.94 51.87
CA SER A 752 40.53 16.66 52.43
C SER A 752 40.12 17.69 53.51
N ASN A 753 38.99 18.36 53.32
CA ASN A 753 38.39 19.27 54.32
C ASN A 753 37.65 18.50 55.42
N ALA A 754 37.21 19.20 56.46
CA ALA A 754 36.28 18.63 57.46
C ALA A 754 34.85 18.53 56.85
N PRO A 755 34.10 17.46 57.15
CA PRO A 755 32.71 17.34 56.71
C PRO A 755 31.82 18.37 57.43
N ALA A 756 30.70 18.75 56.80
CA ALA A 756 29.67 19.54 57.46
C ALA A 756 28.25 19.08 57.11
N ALA A 757 27.27 19.61 57.84
CA ALA A 757 25.85 19.39 57.52
C ALA A 757 25.53 19.95 56.11
N GLY A 758 24.79 19.17 55.34
CA GLY A 758 24.45 19.46 53.94
C GLY A 758 25.18 18.55 52.94
N ASP A 759 26.38 18.08 53.30
CA ASP A 759 27.25 17.29 52.41
C ASP A 759 26.55 16.02 51.88
N ASP A 760 26.71 15.74 50.59
CA ASP A 760 26.33 14.49 49.96
C ASP A 760 27.54 13.54 49.97
N ILE A 761 27.51 12.57 50.88
CA ILE A 761 28.62 11.65 51.14
C ILE A 761 28.36 10.33 50.43
N VAL A 762 29.31 9.89 49.61
CA VAL A 762 29.22 8.66 48.81
C VAL A 762 30.40 7.74 49.15
N GLY A 763 30.18 6.44 49.26
CA GLY A 763 31.25 5.46 49.42
C GLY A 763 31.93 5.18 48.09
N LEU A 764 33.06 5.82 47.79
CA LEU A 764 33.83 5.58 46.57
C LEU A 764 35.02 4.66 46.89
N GLY A 765 34.75 3.35 46.90
CA GLY A 765 35.77 2.34 47.16
C GLY A 765 35.85 1.86 48.61
N HIS A 766 36.69 0.85 48.82
CA HIS A 766 36.86 0.18 50.12
C HIS A 766 38.27 -0.42 50.20
N GLU A 767 38.93 -0.35 51.36
CA GLU A 767 40.32 -0.81 51.50
C GLU A 767 40.51 -2.31 51.19
N THR A 768 39.58 -3.16 51.66
CA THR A 768 39.71 -4.62 51.59
C THR A 768 38.55 -5.36 50.92
N ASP A 769 37.32 -4.84 50.97
CA ASP A 769 36.14 -5.51 50.39
C ASP A 769 36.03 -5.25 48.89
N ILE A 770 36.45 -6.24 48.09
CA ILE A 770 36.45 -6.19 46.62
C ILE A 770 35.05 -5.91 46.05
N ALA A 771 33.98 -6.39 46.68
CA ALA A 771 32.62 -6.15 46.20
C ALA A 771 32.20 -4.68 46.31
N ARG A 772 32.89 -3.91 47.16
CA ARG A 772 32.66 -2.47 47.40
C ARG A 772 33.68 -1.56 46.74
N GLN A 773 34.56 -2.11 45.91
CA GLN A 773 35.61 -1.38 45.19
C GLN A 773 35.19 -0.93 43.78
N GLY A 774 33.92 -1.10 43.40
CA GLY A 774 33.38 -0.68 42.11
C GLY A 774 32.58 0.62 42.18
N ALA A 775 32.61 1.41 41.12
CA ALA A 775 31.79 2.61 40.96
C ALA A 775 31.52 2.95 39.49
N ILE A 776 30.39 3.60 39.21
CA ILE A 776 30.12 4.22 37.90
C ILE A 776 30.13 5.73 38.08
N VAL A 777 30.91 6.44 37.29
CA VAL A 777 31.00 7.90 37.28
C VAL A 777 30.43 8.44 35.98
N LEU A 778 29.35 9.21 36.08
CA LEU A 778 28.72 9.95 34.99
C LEU A 778 29.17 11.40 35.10
N SER A 779 29.83 11.95 34.09
CA SER A 779 30.35 13.32 34.17
C SER A 779 29.96 14.15 32.95
N SER A 780 29.37 15.32 33.21
CA SER A 780 29.12 16.36 32.20
C SER A 780 30.16 17.48 32.22
N VAL A 781 31.11 17.44 33.17
CA VAL A 781 32.05 18.53 33.47
C VAL A 781 33.53 18.12 33.49
N SER A 782 33.86 16.82 33.52
CA SER A 782 35.25 16.37 33.46
C SER A 782 35.94 16.72 32.13
N GLU A 783 37.28 16.59 32.08
CA GLU A 783 38.04 16.73 30.82
C GLU A 783 37.50 15.80 29.72
N LYS A 784 37.05 14.59 30.12
CA LYS A 784 36.48 13.56 29.26
C LYS A 784 34.98 13.75 28.98
N ALA A 785 34.33 14.74 29.58
CA ALA A 785 32.89 14.92 29.47
C ALA A 785 32.41 15.32 28.06
N PRO A 786 31.23 14.86 27.61
CA PRO A 786 30.34 13.95 28.32
C PRO A 786 30.89 12.52 28.36
N SER A 787 30.92 11.89 29.56
CA SER A 787 31.47 10.54 29.74
C SER A 787 30.71 9.69 30.76
N ILE A 788 30.78 8.38 30.56
CA ILE A 788 30.39 7.33 31.51
C ILE A 788 31.60 6.43 31.72
N THR A 789 32.09 6.33 32.96
CA THR A 789 33.26 5.51 33.31
C THR A 789 32.91 4.51 34.39
N PHE A 790 33.22 3.24 34.15
CA PHE A 790 33.11 2.15 35.11
C PHE A 790 34.48 1.92 35.73
N TYR A 791 34.53 1.89 37.05
CA TYR A 791 35.74 1.64 37.83
C TYR A 791 35.60 0.34 38.62
N ALA A 792 36.72 -0.36 38.79
CA ALA A 792 36.86 -1.50 39.67
C ALA A 792 38.21 -1.47 40.41
N GLY A 793 38.25 -2.03 41.63
CA GLY A 793 39.47 -2.11 42.42
C GLY A 793 39.89 -0.79 43.09
N ILE A 794 38.94 0.11 43.39
CA ILE A 794 39.17 1.35 44.13
C ILE A 794 39.47 1.05 45.61
N ASN A 795 40.73 0.75 45.91
CA ASN A 795 41.21 0.37 47.24
C ASN A 795 42.10 1.44 47.91
N SER A 796 42.20 2.60 47.30
CA SER A 796 42.95 3.78 47.76
C SER A 796 42.26 5.05 47.30
N TYR A 797 42.79 6.21 47.70
CA TYR A 797 42.29 7.54 47.29
C TYR A 797 42.70 7.92 45.85
N SER A 798 42.69 6.97 44.91
CA SER A 798 43.07 7.20 43.52
C SER A 798 42.23 6.37 42.57
N LEU A 799 41.76 7.01 41.49
CA LEU A 799 41.05 6.36 40.39
C LEU A 799 41.97 6.00 39.21
N LEU A 800 43.28 6.26 39.32
CA LEU A 800 44.24 6.03 38.25
C LEU A 800 44.37 4.53 37.95
N HIS A 801 44.20 4.14 36.68
CA HIS A 801 44.28 2.75 36.20
C HIS A 801 43.23 1.81 36.81
N LYS A 802 42.10 2.37 37.23
CA LYS A 802 40.97 1.61 37.80
C LYS A 802 39.79 1.53 36.83
N GLU A 803 39.85 2.24 35.71
CA GLU A 803 38.87 2.23 34.64
C GLU A 803 38.80 0.87 33.93
N ILE A 804 37.60 0.33 33.77
CA ILE A 804 37.34 -0.95 33.08
C ILE A 804 36.45 -0.78 31.85
N ILE A 805 35.56 0.22 31.84
CA ILE A 805 34.78 0.63 30.66
C ILE A 805 34.75 2.16 30.61
N GLU A 806 35.06 2.73 29.45
CA GLU A 806 34.91 4.16 29.21
C GLU A 806 34.02 4.39 27.97
N LEU A 807 32.99 5.21 28.10
CA LEU A 807 32.19 5.74 27.02
C LEU A 807 32.29 7.26 27.06
N GLY A 808 32.69 7.90 25.95
CA GLY A 808 32.81 9.35 25.97
C GLY A 808 33.09 9.97 24.62
N TYR A 809 33.38 11.27 24.65
CA TYR A 809 33.72 12.07 23.48
C TYR A 809 35.12 12.66 23.63
N ASP A 810 36.01 12.37 22.68
CA ASP A 810 37.34 12.94 22.66
C ASP A 810 37.28 14.34 22.06
N LYS A 811 37.48 15.37 22.89
CA LYS A 811 37.44 16.78 22.48
C LYS A 811 38.58 17.18 21.54
N VAL A 812 39.69 16.43 21.51
CA VAL A 812 40.85 16.71 20.64
C VAL A 812 40.61 16.16 19.24
N THR A 813 40.14 14.92 19.12
CA THR A 813 39.89 14.28 17.83
C THR A 813 38.48 14.52 17.28
N GLY A 814 37.56 14.99 18.12
CA GLY A 814 36.16 15.23 17.77
C GLY A 814 35.34 13.96 17.56
N LYS A 815 35.78 12.82 18.11
CA LYS A 815 35.18 11.50 17.86
C LYS A 815 34.65 10.86 19.14
N PRO A 816 33.50 10.15 19.09
CA PRO A 816 33.08 9.30 20.19
C PRO A 816 34.01 8.10 20.33
N TYR A 817 34.19 7.62 21.56
CA TYR A 817 34.96 6.40 21.83
C TYR A 817 34.24 5.49 22.82
N GLN A 818 34.51 4.20 22.67
CA GLN A 818 34.21 3.15 23.64
C GLN A 818 35.49 2.36 23.89
N ARG A 819 35.91 2.26 25.15
CA ARG A 819 37.05 1.45 25.58
C ARG A 819 36.56 0.43 26.59
N ILE A 820 36.92 -0.83 26.37
CA ILE A 820 36.59 -1.96 27.25
C ILE A 820 37.90 -2.65 27.59
N TYR A 821 38.23 -2.71 28.87
CA TYR A 821 39.44 -3.33 29.39
C TYR A 821 39.06 -4.66 30.05
N GLY A 822 38.86 -5.70 29.23
CA GLY A 822 38.42 -7.03 29.68
C GLY A 822 37.79 -7.83 28.53
N ASP A 823 36.83 -8.71 28.88
CA ASP A 823 36.10 -9.51 27.91
C ASP A 823 35.06 -8.69 27.14
N PHE A 824 34.97 -8.93 25.83
CA PHE A 824 33.98 -8.28 24.95
C PHE A 824 33.28 -9.33 24.07
N TYR A 825 31.96 -9.22 23.95
CA TYR A 825 31.15 -10.04 23.06
C TYR A 825 30.08 -9.18 22.37
N ALA A 826 30.02 -9.25 21.04
CA ALA A 826 28.99 -8.65 20.21
C ALA A 826 28.50 -9.67 19.17
N GLY A 827 27.27 -10.14 19.29
CA GLY A 827 26.72 -11.16 18.40
C GLY A 827 25.39 -11.74 18.87
N ALA A 828 24.86 -12.68 18.09
CA ALA A 828 23.64 -13.40 18.42
C ALA A 828 23.79 -14.19 19.73
N ARG A 829 22.73 -14.25 20.55
CA ARG A 829 22.77 -14.93 21.87
C ARG A 829 23.09 -16.43 21.77
N ASP A 830 22.75 -17.04 20.64
CA ASP A 830 23.01 -18.45 20.31
C ASP A 830 24.42 -18.70 19.74
N LYS A 831 25.26 -17.65 19.67
CA LYS A 831 26.59 -17.67 19.03
C LYS A 831 26.57 -18.10 17.56
N SER A 832 25.46 -17.91 16.84
CA SER A 832 25.37 -18.19 15.39
C SER A 832 26.25 -17.24 14.58
N THR A 833 26.27 -15.95 14.93
CA THR A 833 27.17 -14.92 14.39
C THR A 833 27.66 -13.99 15.50
N TYR A 834 28.98 -13.78 15.62
CA TYR A 834 29.56 -12.96 16.69
C TYR A 834 30.99 -12.47 16.43
N MET A 835 31.37 -11.44 17.19
CA MET A 835 32.74 -11.00 17.46
C MET A 835 32.98 -11.09 18.98
N GLU A 836 34.03 -11.77 19.39
CA GLU A 836 34.40 -11.98 20.80
C GLU A 836 35.88 -11.64 20.98
N TYR A 837 36.21 -10.96 22.07
CA TYR A 837 37.58 -10.71 22.50
C TYR A 837 37.73 -11.14 23.95
N THR A 838 38.82 -11.84 24.24
CA THR A 838 39.26 -12.18 25.61
C THR A 838 40.76 -11.91 25.70
N PRO A 839 41.29 -11.39 26.83
CA PRO A 839 42.71 -11.13 26.99
C PRO A 839 43.61 -12.35 26.71
N GLU A 840 43.16 -13.56 27.07
CA GLU A 840 43.91 -14.81 26.86
C GLU A 840 43.70 -15.42 25.47
N GLY A 841 42.54 -15.19 24.85
CA GLY A 841 42.11 -15.87 23.62
C GLY A 841 42.14 -15.03 22.35
N GLY A 842 42.47 -13.73 22.44
CA GLY A 842 42.49 -12.81 21.30
C GLY A 842 41.10 -12.56 20.70
N VAL A 843 41.06 -12.14 19.43
CA VAL A 843 39.82 -11.83 18.69
C VAL A 843 39.30 -13.07 17.96
N LYS A 844 38.04 -13.44 18.18
CA LYS A 844 37.31 -14.48 17.44
C LYS A 844 36.15 -13.87 16.69
N ILE A 845 36.02 -14.20 15.41
CA ILE A 845 34.92 -13.76 14.56
C ILE A 845 34.24 -15.00 13.96
N ARG A 846 32.91 -15.08 14.09
CA ARG A 846 32.07 -16.08 13.45
C ARG A 846 31.01 -15.36 12.60
N GLY A 847 31.17 -15.38 11.29
CA GLY A 847 30.30 -14.67 10.34
C GLY A 847 31.03 -14.34 9.04
N ILE A 848 30.40 -13.51 8.19
CA ILE A 848 31.00 -13.01 6.94
C ILE A 848 31.82 -11.75 7.26
N VAL A 849 33.10 -11.75 6.84
CA VAL A 849 33.99 -10.58 6.93
C VAL A 849 34.17 -10.02 5.51
N ASN A 850 33.60 -8.84 5.26
CA ASN A 850 33.76 -8.15 3.97
C ASN A 850 34.97 -7.20 4.03
N ILE A 851 35.97 -7.45 3.18
CA ILE A 851 37.14 -6.58 3.03
C ILE A 851 36.96 -5.78 1.73
N GLY A 852 36.77 -4.47 1.85
CA GLY A 852 36.49 -3.59 0.72
C GLY A 852 37.68 -3.38 -0.23
N ASN A 853 37.37 -2.96 -1.47
CA ASN A 853 38.35 -2.73 -2.52
C ASN A 853 39.33 -1.60 -2.12
N GLY A 854 40.64 -1.82 -2.30
CA GLY A 854 41.71 -0.93 -1.82
C GLY A 854 42.26 -1.25 -0.42
N SER A 855 41.75 -2.29 0.25
CA SER A 855 42.34 -2.79 1.50
C SER A 855 43.63 -3.56 1.25
N THR A 856 44.67 -3.29 2.05
CA THR A 856 45.90 -4.10 2.12
C THR A 856 45.72 -5.39 2.91
N GLY A 857 44.48 -5.72 3.31
CA GLY A 857 44.15 -6.79 4.25
C GLY A 857 44.63 -8.18 3.82
N ALA A 858 44.52 -8.55 2.54
CA ALA A 858 44.97 -9.85 2.07
C ALA A 858 46.50 -9.99 2.10
N SER A 859 47.23 -8.93 1.77
CA SER A 859 48.71 -8.92 1.76
C SER A 859 49.36 -8.94 3.15
N ASN A 860 48.58 -8.66 4.21
CA ASN A 860 49.05 -8.65 5.59
C ASN A 860 48.70 -9.95 6.35
N LEU A 861 48.03 -10.92 5.71
CA LEU A 861 47.76 -12.25 6.26
C LEU A 861 48.95 -13.17 5.93
N THR A 862 49.98 -13.14 6.77
CA THR A 862 51.11 -14.08 6.69
C THR A 862 50.84 -15.34 7.52
N ASP A 863 51.55 -16.43 7.25
CA ASP A 863 51.55 -17.66 8.05
C ASP A 863 50.19 -18.40 8.12
N LEU A 864 49.41 -18.33 7.04
CA LEU A 864 48.16 -19.08 6.90
C LEU A 864 48.44 -20.60 6.88
N PRO A 865 47.57 -21.43 7.49
CA PRO A 865 47.72 -22.89 7.43
C PRO A 865 47.69 -23.41 5.98
N GLN A 866 48.48 -24.46 5.68
CA GLN A 866 48.58 -25.09 4.35
C GLN A 866 47.24 -25.51 3.72
N GLU A 867 46.21 -25.71 4.54
CA GLU A 867 44.86 -26.06 4.11
C GLU A 867 44.13 -24.88 3.46
N VAL A 868 44.48 -23.63 3.82
CA VAL A 868 43.92 -22.40 3.26
C VAL A 868 44.66 -21.99 1.97
N GLU A 869 45.97 -22.23 1.89
CA GLU A 869 46.78 -21.97 0.68
C GLU A 869 46.32 -22.76 -0.56
N LYS A 870 45.71 -23.95 -0.37
CA LYS A 870 45.27 -24.81 -1.48
C LYS A 870 43.99 -24.35 -2.19
N ILE A 871 43.24 -23.42 -1.59
CA ILE A 871 41.91 -23.00 -2.09
C ILE A 871 42.01 -21.68 -2.88
N ILE A 872 43.16 -21.00 -2.81
CA ILE A 872 43.40 -19.74 -3.52
C ILE A 872 44.10 -20.06 -4.85
N PRO A 873 43.44 -19.94 -6.01
CA PRO A 873 44.10 -20.15 -7.30
C PRO A 873 45.21 -19.10 -7.49
N PRO A 874 46.39 -19.50 -8.01
CA PRO A 874 47.50 -18.58 -8.18
C PRO A 874 47.26 -17.64 -9.35
N VAL A 875 47.54 -16.36 -9.14
CA VAL A 875 47.44 -15.34 -10.18
C VAL A 875 48.77 -15.28 -10.93
N TRP A 876 48.68 -15.32 -12.26
CA TRP A 876 49.83 -15.29 -13.17
C TRP A 876 49.79 -14.03 -14.04
N ASP A 877 50.93 -13.37 -14.15
CA ASP A 877 51.15 -12.25 -15.06
C ASP A 877 52.45 -12.45 -15.86
N ILE A 878 52.44 -12.04 -17.12
CA ILE A 878 53.63 -12.02 -17.98
C ILE A 878 53.80 -10.62 -18.57
N TYR A 879 54.91 -9.96 -18.20
CA TYR A 879 55.24 -8.62 -18.67
C TYR A 879 56.36 -8.66 -19.70
N ALA A 880 56.29 -7.80 -20.71
CA ALA A 880 57.42 -7.53 -21.60
C ALA A 880 58.39 -6.55 -20.90
N VAL A 881 59.62 -6.99 -20.65
CA VAL A 881 60.67 -6.18 -20.03
C VAL A 881 61.90 -6.09 -20.94
N ASN A 882 62.61 -4.97 -20.88
CA ASN A 882 63.83 -4.75 -21.65
C ASN A 882 64.94 -5.69 -21.18
N VAL A 883 65.72 -6.21 -22.13
CA VAL A 883 66.85 -7.11 -21.87
C VAL A 883 67.99 -6.43 -21.10
N ILE A 884 68.05 -5.09 -21.11
CA ILE A 884 69.03 -4.31 -20.32
C ILE A 884 68.47 -4.04 -18.92
N GLU A 885 69.06 -4.66 -17.91
CA GLU A 885 68.66 -4.57 -16.50
C GLU A 885 68.83 -3.13 -15.97
N GLY A 886 67.74 -2.54 -15.45
CA GLY A 886 67.73 -1.18 -14.88
C GLY A 886 67.38 -0.04 -15.84
N ALA A 887 67.16 -0.32 -17.14
CA ALA A 887 66.59 0.67 -18.05
C ALA A 887 65.06 0.80 -17.82
N PRO A 888 64.49 2.01 -17.66
CA PRO A 888 63.06 2.18 -17.43
C PRO A 888 62.25 1.68 -18.63
N VAL A 889 61.31 0.77 -18.38
CA VAL A 889 60.32 0.28 -19.36
C VAL A 889 58.98 0.92 -19.03
N ASP A 890 58.96 2.24 -18.99
CA ASP A 890 57.70 2.99 -18.94
C ASP A 890 57.47 3.51 -20.36
N VAL A 891 57.01 2.62 -21.24
CA VAL A 891 56.59 3.00 -22.60
C VAL A 891 55.22 3.65 -22.44
N ASN A 892 55.23 4.86 -21.87
CA ASN A 892 54.05 5.69 -21.71
C ASN A 892 53.43 5.87 -23.10
N THR A 893 52.10 5.73 -23.23
CA THR A 893 51.37 5.63 -24.52
C THR A 893 51.56 6.82 -25.48
N ASN A 894 52.35 7.83 -25.10
CA ASN A 894 52.56 9.07 -25.82
C ASN A 894 54.03 9.36 -26.21
N GLN A 895 54.97 8.43 -26.03
CA GLN A 895 56.39 8.70 -26.34
C GLN A 895 56.81 8.14 -27.72
N LYS A 896 57.44 8.99 -28.56
CA LYS A 896 58.01 8.56 -29.85
C LYS A 896 59.35 7.85 -29.62
N LEU A 897 59.52 6.66 -30.17
CA LEU A 897 60.75 5.83 -30.05
C LEU A 897 62.04 6.55 -30.51
N ALA A 898 61.92 7.61 -31.32
CA ALA A 898 63.04 8.42 -31.81
C ALA A 898 63.89 9.07 -30.70
N GLU A 899 63.40 9.13 -29.46
CA GLU A 899 64.14 9.67 -28.30
C GLU A 899 65.11 8.66 -27.65
N LEU A 900 65.06 7.37 -28.02
CA LEU A 900 65.93 6.31 -27.48
C LEU A 900 67.24 6.11 -28.30
N GLY A 901 67.46 6.92 -29.34
CA GLY A 901 68.61 6.82 -30.26
C GLY A 901 68.50 5.66 -31.26
N ASP A 902 69.45 5.56 -32.20
CA ASP A 902 69.48 4.56 -33.29
C ASP A 902 69.55 3.07 -32.84
N GLY A 903 69.41 2.81 -31.54
CA GLY A 903 69.51 1.48 -30.94
C GLY A 903 68.14 0.81 -30.81
N ALA A 904 67.95 -0.28 -31.55
CA ALA A 904 66.80 -1.16 -31.37
C ALA A 904 66.71 -1.73 -29.93
N VAL A 905 65.49 -1.87 -29.38
CA VAL A 905 65.23 -2.38 -28.03
C VAL A 905 64.77 -3.83 -28.09
N ASP A 906 65.46 -4.72 -27.36
CA ASP A 906 65.07 -6.11 -27.23
C ASP A 906 64.19 -6.29 -25.97
N LEU A 907 63.01 -6.91 -26.13
CA LEU A 907 62.07 -7.22 -25.05
C LEU A 907 61.99 -8.72 -24.79
N ARG A 908 61.82 -9.12 -23.52
CA ARG A 908 61.64 -10.51 -23.05
C ARG A 908 60.47 -10.61 -22.06
N ALA A 909 59.92 -11.81 -21.92
CA ALA A 909 58.90 -12.08 -20.90
C ALA A 909 59.51 -12.18 -19.49
N LYS A 910 58.84 -11.52 -18.54
CA LYS A 910 59.01 -11.68 -17.10
C LYS A 910 57.76 -12.35 -16.54
N PHE A 911 57.93 -13.52 -15.94
CA PHE A 911 56.84 -14.29 -15.33
C PHE A 911 56.69 -13.93 -13.86
N VAL A 912 55.49 -13.55 -13.47
CA VAL A 912 55.16 -13.18 -12.09
C VAL A 912 54.01 -14.08 -11.61
N ARG A 913 54.21 -14.73 -10.46
CA ARG A 913 53.20 -15.59 -9.83
C ARG A 913 52.91 -15.08 -8.43
N ASN A 914 51.66 -14.75 -8.12
CA ASN A 914 51.24 -14.14 -6.87
C ASN A 914 52.12 -12.92 -6.47
N GLY A 915 52.49 -12.10 -7.46
CA GLY A 915 53.34 -10.93 -7.26
C GLY A 915 54.85 -11.20 -7.13
N GLN A 916 55.31 -12.45 -7.19
CA GLN A 916 56.74 -12.78 -7.16
C GLN A 916 57.29 -13.10 -8.54
N ASP A 917 58.47 -12.56 -8.85
CA ASP A 917 59.20 -12.87 -10.08
C ASP A 917 59.75 -14.30 -10.05
N VAL A 918 59.22 -15.14 -10.93
CA VAL A 918 59.58 -16.56 -11.07
C VAL A 918 60.23 -16.84 -12.43
N THR A 919 60.67 -15.79 -13.13
CA THR A 919 61.20 -15.86 -14.51
C THR A 919 62.35 -16.85 -14.64
N GLU A 920 63.28 -16.93 -13.68
CA GLU A 920 64.42 -17.86 -13.73
C GLU A 920 64.02 -19.34 -13.65
N VAL A 921 62.89 -19.64 -13.00
CA VAL A 921 62.35 -21.00 -12.96
C VAL A 921 61.69 -21.32 -14.31
N MET A 922 60.87 -20.40 -14.81
CA MET A 922 60.09 -20.60 -16.04
C MET A 922 60.95 -20.61 -17.30
N LYS A 923 62.12 -19.93 -17.31
CA LYS A 923 63.13 -20.02 -18.38
C LYS A 923 63.66 -21.43 -18.64
N ARG A 924 63.51 -22.35 -17.68
CA ARG A 924 63.94 -23.76 -17.82
C ARG A 924 62.94 -24.59 -18.62
N SER A 925 61.74 -24.06 -18.87
CA SER A 925 60.72 -24.72 -19.68
C SER A 925 61.22 -24.95 -21.10
N THR A 926 60.90 -26.12 -21.65
CA THR A 926 61.06 -26.38 -23.09
C THR A 926 59.75 -26.18 -23.86
N LEU A 927 58.65 -25.88 -23.15
CA LEU A 927 57.35 -25.57 -23.73
C LEU A 927 57.26 -24.08 -24.05
N ARG A 928 56.50 -23.75 -25.10
CA ARG A 928 56.08 -22.37 -25.37
C ARG A 928 54.89 -22.05 -24.48
N LEU A 929 55.10 -21.14 -23.52
CA LEU A 929 54.16 -20.90 -22.43
C LEU A 929 53.31 -19.64 -22.61
N TYR A 930 53.67 -18.80 -23.57
CA TYR A 930 52.97 -17.56 -23.89
C TYR A 930 53.25 -17.18 -25.33
N GLU A 931 52.39 -16.33 -25.88
CA GLU A 931 52.60 -15.66 -27.15
C GLU A 931 52.32 -14.17 -26.97
N PHE A 932 53.20 -13.31 -27.48
CA PHE A 932 52.91 -11.88 -27.48
C PHE A 932 52.02 -11.55 -28.68
N LYS A 933 50.96 -10.78 -28.42
CA LYS A 933 50.10 -10.18 -29.42
C LYS A 933 50.24 -8.67 -29.37
N ARG A 934 50.25 -8.07 -30.56
CA ARG A 934 50.09 -6.64 -30.72
C ARG A 934 48.60 -6.35 -30.82
N ILE A 935 48.13 -5.37 -30.06
CA ILE A 935 46.76 -4.87 -30.14
C ILE A 935 46.85 -3.39 -30.49
N ASN A 936 46.51 -3.06 -31.73
CA ASN A 936 46.35 -1.70 -32.20
C ASN A 936 44.85 -1.41 -32.44
N PRO A 937 44.27 -0.31 -31.91
CA PRO A 937 42.87 0.05 -32.13
C PRO A 937 42.46 0.17 -33.60
N LEU A 938 43.40 0.43 -34.51
CA LEU A 938 43.18 0.55 -35.96
C LEU A 938 43.46 -0.76 -36.72
N GLY A 939 43.98 -1.80 -36.06
CA GLY A 939 44.29 -3.12 -36.65
C GLY A 939 45.52 -3.17 -37.55
N HIS A 940 46.22 -2.05 -37.74
CA HIS A 940 47.49 -1.93 -38.48
C HIS A 940 48.29 -0.75 -37.95
N ASP A 941 49.61 -0.74 -38.20
CA ASP A 941 50.47 0.39 -37.83
C ASP A 941 50.56 1.48 -38.93
N ASP A 942 51.26 2.57 -38.64
CA ASP A 942 51.45 3.72 -39.55
C ASP A 942 52.17 3.35 -40.87
N ASN A 943 52.77 2.16 -40.95
CA ASN A 943 53.37 1.59 -42.17
C ASN A 943 52.43 0.61 -42.89
N ASN A 944 51.15 0.54 -42.47
CA ASN A 944 50.09 -0.32 -42.99
C ASN A 944 50.31 -1.83 -42.77
N LEU A 945 51.20 -2.22 -41.84
CA LEU A 945 51.38 -3.63 -41.47
C LEU A 945 50.27 -4.03 -40.48
N SER A 946 49.44 -5.01 -40.87
CA SER A 946 48.34 -5.48 -40.02
C SER A 946 48.82 -6.18 -38.76
N ASP A 947 48.01 -6.18 -37.70
CA ASP A 947 48.32 -6.90 -36.46
C ASP A 947 48.45 -8.42 -36.70
N GLU A 948 47.67 -8.97 -37.64
CA GLU A 948 47.77 -10.36 -38.08
C GLU A 948 49.11 -10.66 -38.76
N ASP A 949 49.55 -9.83 -39.71
CA ASP A 949 50.82 -10.03 -40.41
C ASP A 949 52.01 -9.84 -39.48
N TRP A 950 51.90 -8.89 -38.55
CA TRP A 950 52.89 -8.68 -37.49
C TRP A 950 52.95 -9.91 -36.56
N TYR A 951 51.80 -10.46 -36.17
CA TYR A 951 51.73 -11.66 -35.34
C TYR A 951 52.36 -12.86 -36.05
N GLU A 952 52.00 -13.12 -37.31
CA GLU A 952 52.53 -14.24 -38.10
C GLU A 952 54.05 -14.17 -38.25
N ALA A 953 54.62 -12.98 -38.42
CA ALA A 953 56.07 -12.77 -38.52
C ALA A 953 56.81 -12.96 -37.18
N ASN A 954 56.11 -12.96 -36.04
CA ASN A 954 56.73 -12.90 -34.71
C ASN A 954 56.25 -13.97 -33.70
N LYS A 955 55.19 -14.74 -33.99
CA LYS A 955 54.57 -15.74 -33.08
C LYS A 955 55.50 -16.85 -32.56
N GLY A 956 56.69 -17.00 -33.13
CA GLY A 956 57.72 -17.96 -32.69
C GLY A 956 58.95 -17.36 -31.99
N LYS A 957 58.98 -16.06 -31.70
CA LYS A 957 60.17 -15.41 -31.11
C LYS A 957 60.04 -15.28 -29.60
N ASP A 958 61.14 -15.45 -28.87
CA ASP A 958 61.20 -15.27 -27.40
C ASP A 958 61.76 -13.90 -27.00
N VAL A 959 62.46 -13.26 -27.94
CA VAL A 959 63.00 -11.91 -27.81
C VAL A 959 62.48 -11.09 -28.99
N TYR A 960 61.88 -9.94 -28.71
CA TYR A 960 61.29 -9.06 -29.72
C TYR A 960 62.11 -7.79 -29.82
N ARG A 961 62.63 -7.52 -31.02
CA ARG A 961 63.47 -6.36 -31.30
C ARG A 961 62.63 -5.26 -31.94
N LEU A 962 62.42 -4.16 -31.23
CA LEU A 962 61.77 -2.96 -31.73
C LEU A 962 62.81 -2.05 -32.37
N THR A 963 62.58 -1.63 -33.61
CA THR A 963 63.45 -0.73 -34.38
C THR A 963 62.89 0.70 -34.42
N PRO A 964 63.69 1.73 -34.74
CA PRO A 964 63.20 3.10 -34.80
C PRO A 964 62.08 3.37 -35.83
N GLY A 965 61.85 2.44 -36.77
CA GLY A 965 60.72 2.50 -37.72
C GLY A 965 59.40 1.96 -37.16
N ASP A 966 59.43 1.32 -35.99
CA ASP A 966 58.25 0.76 -35.32
C ASP A 966 57.59 1.83 -34.45
N VAL A 967 56.35 2.18 -34.78
CA VAL A 967 55.66 3.32 -34.19
C VAL A 967 54.82 2.88 -32.99
N MET A 968 55.37 3.00 -31.77
CA MET A 968 54.79 2.45 -30.53
C MET A 968 53.65 3.27 -29.90
N TRP A 969 53.34 4.48 -30.36
CA TRP A 969 52.27 5.31 -29.75
C TRP A 969 50.84 4.78 -29.99
N ALA A 970 50.69 3.70 -30.79
CA ALA A 970 49.38 3.09 -31.09
C ALA A 970 49.29 1.58 -30.80
N CYS A 971 50.33 0.92 -30.28
CA CYS A 971 50.38 -0.55 -30.16
C CYS A 971 50.65 -1.03 -28.73
N ASN A 972 49.68 -1.71 -28.09
CA ASN A 972 49.88 -2.42 -26.82
C ASN A 972 50.37 -3.85 -27.09
N LEU A 973 51.51 -4.24 -26.52
CA LEU A 973 51.95 -5.62 -26.52
C LEU A 973 51.36 -6.34 -25.30
N VAL A 974 50.56 -7.37 -25.52
CA VAL A 974 49.99 -8.20 -24.45
C VAL A 974 50.47 -9.63 -24.59
N ALA A 975 50.75 -10.28 -23.46
CA ALA A 975 51.01 -11.71 -23.44
C ALA A 975 49.67 -12.45 -23.38
N VAL A 976 49.50 -13.43 -24.24
CA VAL A 976 48.40 -14.40 -24.17
C VAL A 976 48.98 -15.72 -23.70
N PHE A 977 48.41 -16.28 -22.64
CA PHE A 977 48.86 -17.49 -22.00
C PHE A 977 47.69 -18.21 -21.33
N ASP A 978 47.92 -19.47 -20.97
CA ASP A 978 46.98 -20.28 -20.21
C ASP A 978 47.55 -20.47 -18.79
N GLU A 979 46.80 -19.98 -17.79
CA GLU A 979 47.22 -19.99 -16.39
C GLU A 979 47.39 -21.40 -15.83
N ASP A 980 46.56 -22.36 -16.28
CA ASP A 980 46.64 -23.75 -15.83
C ASP A 980 47.88 -24.44 -16.42
N ILE A 981 48.23 -24.14 -17.68
CA ILE A 981 49.46 -24.64 -18.30
C ILE A 981 50.70 -24.05 -17.61
N LEU A 982 50.69 -22.74 -17.32
CA LEU A 982 51.77 -22.08 -16.60
C LEU A 982 51.96 -22.67 -15.20
N GLU A 983 50.86 -22.84 -14.46
CA GLU A 983 50.90 -23.37 -13.11
C GLU A 983 51.40 -24.81 -13.08
N ASN A 984 50.97 -25.64 -14.04
CA ASN A 984 51.40 -27.03 -14.14
C ASN A 984 52.88 -27.15 -14.53
N GLU A 985 53.35 -26.36 -15.50
CA GLU A 985 54.75 -26.39 -15.92
C GLU A 985 55.67 -25.78 -14.85
N TYR A 986 55.25 -24.72 -14.15
CA TYR A 986 55.98 -24.16 -13.00
C TYR A 986 56.18 -25.19 -11.89
N LYS A 987 55.11 -25.92 -11.51
CA LYS A 987 55.18 -26.99 -10.50
C LYS A 987 56.11 -28.13 -10.91
N LYS A 988 56.26 -28.39 -12.21
CA LYS A 988 57.14 -29.43 -12.76
C LYS A 988 58.61 -29.00 -12.85
N LEU A 989 58.86 -27.72 -13.11
CA LEU A 989 60.22 -27.15 -13.26
C LEU A 989 60.86 -26.72 -11.93
N LYS A 990 60.03 -26.54 -10.90
CA LYS A 990 60.44 -26.39 -9.50
C LYS A 990 60.78 -27.75 -8.90
#